data_AF-A0A6A6R849-F1
#
_entry.id   AF-A0A6A6R849-F1
#
_cell.length_a   1.000
_cell.length_b   1.000
_cell.length_c   1.000
_cell.angle_alpha   90.00
_cell.angle_beta   90.00
_cell.angle_gamma   90.00
#
_symmetry.space_group_name_H-M   'P 1'
#
loop_
_entity.id
_entity.type
_entity.pdbx_description
1 polymer ?
#
loop_
_entity_poly.entity_id
_entity_poly.type
_entity_poly.pdbx_seq_one_letter_code
_entity_poly.pdbx_strand_id
1 'polypeptide(L)'
;MDTPVSIRSGINSGSTEELSPCHGNGHSSIVISEWENLRTRIQGRNPIVVDGSSLDIASIVAASRYGISGTLDPHPAVRARIDDSVQFLDNYLKEGHTVYGINTGFGGSADVRTTDHGELQRALLQHQHCGVLPSSNPVSSTSQASVFNSALQSDVFASLALPEPWVRATMLVRCNSLSRGHSAVRPQIIEHLLKLLELNCIPLVPLRGSISASGDLSPLSYLAGALEGNPGIYIWSETGEGSGKQRLPMPASQILKKIGITPTSFRPKEALALVNGTAVSAAVASLALHDLNNLLAFGQVLAAMGVEAILGAAESFFPFISDVRPHRGQKEVAGNILAMLRGSKLVSGVAGSSPDAATGLFQDRYSVRTVPQWLGPFLEDLMISHEQLSIECNSTTDNPLIDAQGGTIYHGGNFQAVAVTSAVEKSRIAAQAIGRMLFAQCTELLNPATNRGLPPSLCADDPSTSFTMKGVDISMAAYMSELSFLANPVHNHVQNTEMGNQALNSLALVSARYTHTAVELLSLMSATYLYVLCQALDLRAMHVIFSGTWKRNLEELTRSQFEGIFDKHILERLVGLIWTHVSHEFMKTSIMDLSDRFKSIITSSQTVILTVYQEVTMENSEVLKLDAKVLKAIESFRMRATVEADYAFSSLRARYFDDPDATPYLGAASRRMYVFVRRALKVPMHKGVIDHPTPVAEPTGTSPQPSEKPQDIDSKKTIGGWISVIYDALRTGSLIDQIVECLKEATQYPGAVK
;
A
#
# COMPACT_ATOMS: atom_id res chain seq x y z
N MET A 1 -58.96 15.42 -33.55
CA MET A 1 -57.71 15.93 -34.14
C MET A 1 -57.55 17.37 -33.72
N ASP A 2 -56.37 17.64 -33.17
CA ASP A 2 -55.63 18.92 -33.10
C ASP A 2 -56.19 20.11 -32.29
N THR A 3 -55.67 20.34 -31.08
CA THR A 3 -54.48 21.20 -30.80
C THR A 3 -54.23 21.32 -29.28
N PRO A 4 -52.99 21.63 -28.83
CA PRO A 4 -52.53 21.37 -27.46
C PRO A 4 -52.70 22.56 -26.49
N VAL A 5 -52.96 22.24 -25.22
CA VAL A 5 -53.10 23.21 -24.11
C VAL A 5 -51.77 23.35 -23.36
N SER A 6 -51.36 24.61 -23.22
CA SER A 6 -50.26 25.11 -22.38
C SER A 6 -50.53 24.86 -20.90
N ILE A 7 -49.54 24.38 -20.13
CA ILE A 7 -49.55 24.51 -18.67
C ILE A 7 -48.16 24.99 -18.20
N ARG A 8 -48.14 26.18 -17.60
CA ARG A 8 -47.05 26.70 -16.76
C ARG A 8 -47.45 26.61 -15.29
N SER A 9 -46.46 26.20 -14.49
CA SER A 9 -46.14 26.60 -13.10
C SER A 9 -47.13 26.35 -11.97
N GLY A 10 -46.74 25.46 -11.06
CA GLY A 10 -47.26 25.36 -9.69
C GLY A 10 -46.75 24.11 -8.97
N ILE A 11 -45.46 24.09 -8.59
CA ILE A 11 -44.93 23.03 -7.71
C ILE A 11 -44.95 23.57 -6.28
N ASN A 12 -45.82 22.95 -5.48
CA ASN A 12 -45.93 23.08 -4.04
C ASN A 12 -44.70 22.47 -3.36
N SER A 13 -44.15 23.20 -2.40
CA SER A 13 -43.14 22.76 -1.45
C SER A 13 -43.70 21.67 -0.53
N GLY A 14 -43.13 20.47 -0.60
CA GLY A 14 -43.40 19.36 0.30
C GLY A 14 -42.10 18.58 0.55
N SER A 15 -41.59 18.74 1.77
CA SER A 15 -40.49 18.03 2.43
C SER A 15 -40.01 16.72 1.79
N THR A 16 -38.84 16.79 1.14
CA THR A 16 -37.94 15.63 0.99
C THR A 16 -36.91 15.71 2.11
N GLU A 17 -36.96 14.79 3.07
CA GLU A 17 -35.84 14.49 3.95
C GLU A 17 -34.64 14.09 3.07
N GLU A 18 -33.57 14.87 3.15
CA GLU A 18 -32.30 14.60 2.52
C GLU A 18 -31.71 13.31 3.08
N LEU A 19 -31.64 12.27 2.23
CA LEU A 19 -30.71 11.16 2.43
C LEU A 19 -29.28 11.70 2.31
N SER A 20 -28.74 12.08 3.47
CA SER A 20 -27.35 12.31 3.88
C SER A 20 -26.27 12.52 2.79
N PRO A 21 -25.61 13.70 2.74
CA PRO A 21 -24.43 13.93 1.91
C PRO A 21 -23.19 13.31 2.58
N CYS A 22 -22.70 12.17 2.07
CA CYS A 22 -21.44 11.57 2.51
C CYS A 22 -20.31 12.62 2.59
N HIS A 23 -19.84 12.89 3.79
CA HIS A 23 -18.86 13.92 4.11
C HIS A 23 -17.43 13.50 3.73
N GLY A 24 -16.78 14.34 2.90
CA GLY A 24 -15.35 14.28 2.54
C GLY A 24 -15.13 14.24 1.01
N ASN A 25 -15.03 15.41 0.36
CA ASN A 25 -15.03 15.55 -1.11
C ASN A 25 -13.80 14.99 -1.87
N GLY A 26 -13.04 14.03 -1.32
CA GLY A 26 -11.90 13.38 -2.01
C GLY A 26 -11.40 12.10 -1.33
N HIS A 27 -10.58 11.32 -2.03
CA HIS A 27 -9.98 10.07 -1.52
C HIS A 27 -9.14 10.32 -0.26
N SER A 28 -8.46 11.46 -0.19
CA SER A 28 -7.67 11.90 0.96
C SER A 28 -8.52 11.98 2.23
N SER A 29 -9.80 12.40 2.11
CA SER A 29 -10.72 12.44 3.25
C SER A 29 -11.09 11.05 3.75
N ILE A 30 -11.25 10.07 2.83
CA ILE A 30 -11.50 8.67 3.19
C ILE A 30 -10.31 8.11 3.97
N VAL A 31 -9.10 8.27 3.45
CA VAL A 31 -7.87 7.77 4.11
C VAL A 31 -7.68 8.39 5.50
N ILE A 32 -7.82 9.72 5.60
CA ILE A 32 -7.64 10.43 6.88
C ILE A 32 -8.70 10.01 7.90
N SER A 33 -9.98 10.00 7.51
CA SER A 33 -11.07 9.66 8.44
C SER A 33 -11.02 8.20 8.88
N GLU A 34 -10.73 7.26 7.98
CA GLU A 34 -10.58 5.85 8.30
C GLU A 34 -9.43 5.61 9.30
N TRP A 35 -8.30 6.30 9.12
CA TRP A 35 -7.16 6.23 10.04
C TRP A 35 -7.48 6.82 11.42
N GLU A 36 -8.11 8.00 11.48
CA GLU A 36 -8.47 8.66 12.74
C GLU A 36 -9.51 7.85 13.52
N ASN A 37 -10.52 7.33 12.81
CA ASN A 37 -11.54 6.47 13.40
C ASN A 37 -10.94 5.15 13.92
N LEU A 38 -9.96 4.58 13.22
CA LEU A 38 -9.22 3.41 13.69
C LEU A 38 -8.42 3.73 14.96
N ARG A 39 -7.67 4.85 14.99
CA ARG A 39 -6.87 5.23 16.17
C ARG A 39 -7.73 5.51 17.40
N THR A 40 -8.86 6.21 17.25
CA THR A 40 -9.77 6.49 18.36
C THR A 40 -10.35 5.21 18.96
N ARG A 41 -10.66 4.21 18.12
CA ARG A 41 -11.08 2.86 18.54
C ARG A 41 -10.00 2.13 19.30
N ILE A 42 -8.77 2.10 18.79
CA ILE A 42 -7.62 1.46 19.46
C ILE A 42 -7.35 2.09 20.83
N GLN A 43 -7.61 3.39 20.98
CA GLN A 43 -7.47 4.10 22.25
C GLN A 43 -8.68 3.92 23.20
N GLY A 44 -9.71 3.17 22.81
CA GLY A 44 -10.92 2.94 23.61
C GLY A 44 -11.86 4.15 23.70
N ARG A 45 -11.72 5.16 22.82
CA ARG A 45 -12.48 6.43 22.88
C ARG A 45 -13.73 6.45 21.98
N ASN A 46 -13.95 5.41 21.18
CA ASN A 46 -15.12 5.27 20.30
C ASN A 46 -15.43 3.77 20.12
N PRO A 47 -16.20 3.13 21.01
CA PRO A 47 -16.44 1.68 20.94
C PRO A 47 -17.20 1.29 19.67
N ILE A 48 -17.00 0.07 19.20
CA ILE A 48 -17.73 -0.46 18.04
C ILE A 48 -19.15 -0.81 18.48
N VAL A 49 -20.13 -0.16 17.86
CA VAL A 49 -21.56 -0.45 18.05
C VAL A 49 -22.09 -1.15 16.81
N VAL A 50 -22.81 -2.24 17.02
CA VAL A 50 -23.45 -3.03 15.96
C VAL A 50 -24.93 -2.70 15.95
N ASP A 51 -25.35 -1.92 14.97
CA ASP A 51 -26.72 -1.43 14.79
C ASP A 51 -27.36 -1.91 13.47
N GLY A 52 -26.59 -2.60 12.61
CA GLY A 52 -27.03 -3.06 11.30
C GLY A 52 -26.95 -2.03 10.17
N SER A 53 -26.48 -0.81 10.43
CA SER A 53 -26.52 0.29 9.46
C SER A 53 -25.30 1.21 9.43
N SER A 54 -24.50 1.27 10.50
CA SER A 54 -23.41 2.24 10.65
C SER A 54 -22.02 1.62 10.77
N LEU A 55 -21.84 0.37 10.35
CA LEU A 55 -20.53 -0.29 10.42
C LEU A 55 -19.59 0.29 9.35
N ASP A 56 -18.53 0.96 9.79
CA ASP A 56 -17.48 1.49 8.92
C ASP A 56 -16.28 0.53 8.76
N ILE A 57 -15.48 0.72 7.70
CA ILE A 57 -14.30 -0.11 7.44
C ILE A 57 -13.28 -0.01 8.58
N ALA A 58 -13.14 1.15 9.21
CA ALA A 58 -12.25 1.33 10.37
C ALA A 58 -12.62 0.40 11.55
N SER A 59 -13.90 0.15 11.80
CA SER A 59 -14.39 -0.82 12.80
C SER A 59 -14.02 -2.25 12.41
N ILE A 60 -14.15 -2.58 11.12
CA ILE A 60 -13.76 -3.89 10.58
C ILE A 60 -12.25 -4.13 10.79
N VAL A 61 -11.42 -3.12 10.49
CA VAL A 61 -9.96 -3.18 10.70
C VAL A 61 -9.63 -3.28 12.19
N ALA A 62 -10.30 -2.51 13.05
CA ALA A 62 -10.15 -2.54 14.50
C ALA A 62 -10.41 -3.95 15.08
N ALA A 63 -11.52 -4.59 14.70
CA ALA A 63 -11.82 -5.96 15.11
C ALA A 63 -10.84 -6.98 14.52
N SER A 64 -10.49 -6.82 13.24
CA SER A 64 -9.59 -7.72 12.53
C SER A 64 -8.18 -7.77 13.13
N ARG A 65 -7.54 -6.61 13.26
CA ARG A 65 -6.11 -6.49 13.57
C ARG A 65 -5.83 -6.29 15.05
N TYR A 66 -6.75 -5.67 15.77
CA TYR A 66 -6.54 -5.26 17.17
C TYR A 66 -7.44 -6.01 18.16
N GLY A 67 -8.29 -6.93 17.69
CA GLY A 67 -9.16 -7.75 18.54
C GLY A 67 -10.23 -6.94 19.28
N ILE A 68 -10.54 -5.74 18.80
CA ILE A 68 -11.56 -4.87 19.40
C ILE A 68 -12.93 -5.43 19.03
N SER A 69 -13.63 -6.01 19.99
CA SER A 69 -15.00 -6.47 19.80
C SER A 69 -15.98 -5.29 19.79
N GLY A 70 -17.17 -5.54 19.26
CA GLY A 70 -18.29 -4.62 19.33
C GLY A 70 -19.37 -5.09 20.29
N THR A 71 -20.31 -4.21 20.59
CA THR A 71 -21.55 -4.54 21.31
C THR A 71 -22.74 -4.31 20.42
N LEU A 72 -23.77 -5.17 20.53
CA LEU A 72 -25.07 -4.89 19.95
C LEU A 72 -25.59 -3.56 20.52
N ASP A 73 -26.13 -2.70 19.66
CA ASP A 73 -26.65 -1.40 20.07
C ASP A 73 -27.70 -1.56 21.19
N PRO A 74 -27.52 -0.91 22.35
CA PRO A 74 -28.43 -1.03 23.48
C PRO A 74 -29.78 -0.34 23.24
N HIS A 75 -29.94 0.44 22.16
CA HIS A 75 -31.18 1.12 21.83
C HIS A 75 -32.31 0.09 21.64
N PRO A 76 -33.45 0.21 22.36
CA PRO A 76 -34.50 -0.82 22.36
C PRO A 76 -35.05 -1.17 20.97
N ALA A 77 -35.07 -0.21 20.04
CA ALA A 77 -35.52 -0.43 18.67
C ALA A 77 -34.68 -1.46 17.90
N VAL A 78 -33.40 -1.60 18.22
CA VAL A 78 -32.51 -2.59 17.58
C VAL A 78 -32.90 -3.99 17.97
N ARG A 79 -33.15 -4.21 19.26
CA ARG A 79 -33.59 -5.51 19.75
C ARG A 79 -35.02 -5.83 19.31
N ALA A 80 -35.91 -4.84 19.38
CA ALA A 80 -37.31 -4.98 18.98
C ALA A 80 -37.46 -5.50 17.55
N ARG A 81 -36.82 -4.87 16.55
CA ARG A 81 -36.94 -5.32 15.15
C ARG A 81 -36.38 -6.74 14.92
N ILE A 82 -35.36 -7.15 15.69
CA ILE A 82 -34.83 -8.51 15.62
C ILE A 82 -35.88 -9.49 16.17
N ASP A 83 -36.40 -9.21 17.37
CA ASP A 83 -37.42 -10.03 18.03
C ASP A 83 -38.72 -10.10 17.21
N ASP A 84 -39.15 -8.98 16.61
CA ASP A 84 -40.32 -8.91 15.73
C ASP A 84 -40.18 -9.85 14.54
N SER A 85 -38.99 -9.92 13.92
CA SER A 85 -38.73 -10.84 12.80
C SER A 85 -38.80 -12.31 13.20
N VAL A 86 -38.33 -12.64 14.41
CA VAL A 86 -38.39 -14.01 14.97
C VAL A 86 -39.84 -14.38 15.27
N GLN A 87 -40.58 -13.49 15.94
CA GLN A 87 -41.99 -13.72 16.29
C GLN A 87 -42.87 -13.85 15.04
N PHE A 88 -42.64 -12.98 14.05
CA PHE A 88 -43.36 -13.02 12.79
C PHE A 88 -43.14 -14.37 12.08
N LEU A 89 -41.89 -14.83 11.95
CA LEU A 89 -41.60 -16.13 11.33
C LEU A 89 -42.27 -17.28 12.08
N ASP A 90 -42.19 -17.29 13.42
CA ASP A 90 -42.81 -18.33 14.25
C ASP A 90 -44.33 -18.40 14.03
N ASN A 91 -45.01 -17.25 13.91
CA ASN A 91 -46.44 -17.19 13.61
C ASN A 91 -46.74 -17.63 12.18
N TYR A 92 -45.97 -17.16 11.22
CA TYR A 92 -46.12 -17.50 9.80
C TYR A 92 -45.99 -19.01 9.55
N LEU A 93 -45.07 -19.69 10.25
CA LEU A 93 -44.94 -21.15 10.17
C LEU A 93 -46.11 -21.89 10.84
N LYS A 94 -46.64 -21.38 11.95
CA LYS A 94 -47.81 -21.98 12.65
C LYS A 94 -49.08 -21.93 11.81
N GLU A 95 -49.21 -20.93 10.95
CA GLU A 95 -50.30 -20.82 9.98
C GLU A 95 -50.20 -21.84 8.83
N GLY A 96 -49.10 -22.60 8.76
CA GLY A 96 -48.89 -23.65 7.77
C GLY A 96 -48.29 -23.15 6.45
N HIS A 97 -47.79 -21.91 6.40
CA HIS A 97 -47.20 -21.36 5.19
C HIS A 97 -45.88 -22.07 4.82
N THR A 98 -45.62 -22.21 3.53
CA THR A 98 -44.37 -22.76 3.01
C THR A 98 -43.32 -21.67 2.88
N VAL A 99 -42.10 -21.91 3.37
CA VAL A 99 -40.98 -20.98 3.35
C VAL A 99 -39.68 -21.69 2.96
N TYR A 100 -39.02 -21.17 1.92
CA TYR A 100 -37.74 -21.67 1.40
C TYR A 100 -36.69 -21.88 2.50
N GLY A 101 -36.06 -23.06 2.49
CA GLY A 101 -34.94 -23.40 3.38
C GLY A 101 -35.31 -23.52 4.86
N ILE A 102 -36.62 -23.53 5.16
CA ILE A 102 -37.16 -23.70 6.51
C ILE A 102 -38.02 -24.96 6.59
N ASN A 103 -39.03 -25.09 5.72
CA ASN A 103 -39.85 -26.29 5.54
C ASN A 103 -39.78 -26.84 4.11
N THR A 104 -38.81 -26.35 3.33
CA THR A 104 -38.41 -26.89 2.02
C THR A 104 -36.96 -27.33 2.06
N GLY A 105 -36.53 -28.12 1.06
CA GLY A 105 -35.10 -28.32 0.78
C GLY A 105 -34.39 -27.03 0.34
N PHE A 106 -33.08 -27.15 0.09
CA PHE A 106 -32.21 -26.04 -0.33
C PHE A 106 -31.82 -26.16 -1.81
N GLY A 107 -31.42 -25.04 -2.41
CA GLY A 107 -30.87 -25.01 -3.77
C GLY A 107 -31.75 -25.70 -4.81
N GLY A 108 -31.14 -26.54 -5.65
CA GLY A 108 -31.82 -27.33 -6.68
C GLY A 108 -32.79 -28.40 -6.15
N SER A 109 -32.87 -28.61 -4.83
CA SER A 109 -33.81 -29.54 -4.16
C SER A 109 -34.92 -28.82 -3.37
N ALA A 110 -35.22 -27.56 -3.72
CA ALA A 110 -36.22 -26.74 -3.02
C ALA A 110 -37.69 -27.20 -3.22
N ASP A 111 -37.94 -28.23 -4.02
CA ASP A 111 -39.23 -28.89 -4.22
C ASP A 111 -39.58 -29.92 -3.13
N VAL A 112 -38.57 -30.38 -2.37
CA VAL A 112 -38.77 -31.29 -1.23
C VAL A 112 -39.34 -30.53 -0.02
N ARG A 113 -40.14 -31.20 0.83
CA ARG A 113 -40.78 -30.63 2.03
C ARG A 113 -40.44 -31.43 3.29
N THR A 114 -40.38 -30.76 4.44
CA THR A 114 -40.20 -31.40 5.75
C THR A 114 -40.90 -30.60 6.85
N THR A 115 -41.34 -31.29 7.90
CA THR A 115 -41.83 -30.68 9.14
C THR A 115 -40.79 -30.75 10.27
N ASP A 116 -39.71 -31.51 10.10
CA ASP A 116 -38.57 -31.50 11.04
C ASP A 116 -37.60 -30.38 10.68
N HIS A 117 -37.95 -29.17 11.09
CA HIS A 117 -37.12 -27.99 10.85
C HIS A 117 -35.74 -28.10 11.51
N GLY A 118 -35.64 -28.78 12.66
CA GLY A 118 -34.39 -28.91 13.40
C GLY A 118 -33.41 -29.86 12.72
N GLU A 119 -33.90 -30.99 12.21
CA GLU A 119 -33.10 -31.91 11.38
C GLU A 119 -32.66 -31.23 10.09
N LEU A 120 -33.52 -30.41 9.47
CA LEU A 120 -33.15 -29.65 8.27
C LEU A 120 -31.99 -28.66 8.53
N GLN A 121 -32.00 -27.94 9.67
CA GLN A 121 -30.87 -27.05 10.03
C GLN A 121 -29.57 -27.84 10.25
N ARG A 122 -29.63 -29.03 10.89
CA ARG A 122 -28.45 -29.89 11.05
C ARG A 122 -27.94 -30.44 9.72
N ALA A 123 -28.83 -30.87 8.84
CA ALA A 123 -28.50 -31.32 7.50
C ALA A 123 -27.84 -30.20 6.67
N LEU A 124 -28.27 -28.95 6.85
CA LEU A 124 -27.62 -27.79 6.25
C LEU A 124 -26.17 -27.65 6.69
N LEU A 125 -25.92 -27.65 8.00
CA LEU A 125 -24.55 -27.52 8.51
C LEU A 125 -23.67 -28.70 8.10
N GLN A 126 -24.18 -29.93 8.20
CA GLN A 126 -23.45 -31.15 7.87
C GLN A 126 -22.82 -31.11 6.47
N HIS A 127 -23.56 -30.72 5.44
CA HIS A 127 -23.03 -30.70 4.07
C HIS A 127 -22.18 -29.45 3.77
N GLN A 128 -22.34 -28.38 4.54
CA GLN A 128 -21.54 -27.15 4.41
C GLN A 128 -20.19 -27.23 5.16
N HIS A 129 -20.07 -28.12 6.15
CA HIS A 129 -18.82 -28.51 6.82
C HIS A 129 -17.94 -29.40 5.92
N CYS A 130 -17.73 -28.98 4.68
CA CYS A 130 -17.02 -29.73 3.63
C CYS A 130 -15.64 -29.16 3.29
N GLY A 131 -15.21 -28.09 3.97
CA GLY A 131 -13.93 -27.46 3.69
C GLY A 131 -12.73 -28.27 4.22
N VAL A 132 -11.61 -28.15 3.51
CA VAL A 132 -10.40 -28.92 3.78
C VAL A 132 -9.48 -28.17 4.73
N LEU A 133 -9.19 -28.77 5.87
CA LEU A 133 -8.27 -28.28 6.91
C LEU A 133 -7.20 -29.35 7.22
N PRO A 134 -6.07 -28.97 7.85
CA PRO A 134 -5.07 -29.94 8.27
C PRO A 134 -5.66 -31.03 9.19
N SER A 135 -5.36 -32.29 8.93
CA SER A 135 -5.85 -33.45 9.71
C SER A 135 -5.05 -33.70 11.00
N SER A 136 -3.81 -33.21 11.06
CA SER A 136 -2.94 -33.36 12.22
C SER A 136 -3.34 -32.37 13.32
N ASN A 137 -3.68 -32.92 14.50
CA ASN A 137 -3.66 -32.13 15.73
C ASN A 137 -2.27 -31.49 15.85
N PRO A 138 -2.16 -30.17 16.09
CA PRO A 138 -0.86 -29.49 16.27
C PRO A 138 -0.04 -30.04 17.46
N VAL A 139 -0.60 -30.96 18.25
CA VAL A 139 -0.03 -31.54 19.47
C VAL A 139 0.64 -32.92 19.24
N SER A 140 0.52 -33.53 18.05
CA SER A 140 1.01 -34.90 17.82
C SER A 140 1.92 -35.01 16.59
N SER A 141 3.14 -34.47 16.67
CA SER A 141 4.21 -34.77 15.72
C SER A 141 5.13 -35.88 16.27
N THR A 142 4.59 -37.09 16.45
CA THR A 142 5.41 -38.30 16.62
C THR A 142 4.92 -39.36 15.65
N SER A 143 5.24 -39.22 14.37
CA SER A 143 5.17 -40.35 13.43
C SER A 143 6.15 -40.18 12.27
N GLN A 144 7.12 -41.09 12.26
CA GLN A 144 7.96 -41.60 11.16
C GLN A 144 8.13 -40.73 9.90
N ALA A 145 9.39 -40.45 9.56
CA ALA A 145 9.80 -39.80 8.32
C ALA A 145 9.32 -40.59 7.09
N SER A 146 8.23 -40.13 6.47
CA SER A 146 7.85 -40.53 5.12
C SER A 146 8.83 -39.93 4.10
N VAL A 147 9.09 -40.65 3.00
CA VAL A 147 9.90 -40.15 1.87
C VAL A 147 9.16 -38.99 1.15
N PHE A 148 7.85 -38.86 1.36
CA PHE A 148 7.03 -37.70 0.94
C PHE A 148 6.88 -36.64 2.03
N ASN A 149 7.54 -36.80 3.18
CA ASN A 149 7.63 -35.78 4.22
C ASN A 149 8.68 -34.73 3.82
N SER A 150 8.59 -34.22 2.58
CA SER A 150 9.26 -32.98 2.20
C SER A 150 8.59 -31.89 3.03
N ALA A 151 9.13 -31.67 4.22
CA ALA A 151 8.81 -30.61 5.17
C ALA A 151 7.80 -29.58 4.62
N LEU A 152 6.50 -29.90 4.70
CA LEU A 152 5.43 -28.91 4.83
C LEU A 152 5.55 -28.35 6.26
N GLN A 153 6.71 -27.77 6.55
CA GLN A 153 7.06 -27.09 7.81
C GLN A 153 6.75 -25.59 7.72
N SER A 154 6.25 -25.10 6.57
CA SER A 154 5.44 -23.88 6.56
C SER A 154 4.17 -24.15 7.37
N ASP A 155 3.69 -23.13 8.08
CA ASP A 155 2.44 -23.19 8.83
C ASP A 155 1.32 -23.74 7.92
N VAL A 156 1.00 -25.03 8.04
CA VAL A 156 0.07 -25.72 7.14
C VAL A 156 -1.31 -25.06 7.24
N PHE A 157 -1.64 -24.49 8.41
CA PHE A 157 -2.85 -23.70 8.61
C PHE A 157 -2.83 -22.42 7.77
N ALA A 158 -1.70 -21.73 7.61
CA ALA A 158 -1.60 -20.54 6.76
C ALA A 158 -1.93 -20.81 5.28
N SER A 159 -1.82 -22.07 4.81
CA SER A 159 -2.13 -22.44 3.42
C SER A 159 -3.57 -22.94 3.19
N LEU A 160 -4.23 -23.45 4.24
CA LEU A 160 -5.53 -24.12 4.17
C LEU A 160 -6.65 -23.42 4.94
N ALA A 161 -6.34 -22.54 5.88
CA ALA A 161 -7.31 -21.81 6.70
C ALA A 161 -7.31 -20.30 6.39
N LEU A 162 -8.46 -19.64 6.60
CA LEU A 162 -8.52 -18.19 6.62
C LEU A 162 -7.69 -17.65 7.79
N PRO A 163 -6.92 -16.57 7.59
CA PRO A 163 -6.25 -15.89 8.68
C PRO A 163 -7.25 -15.47 9.79
N GLU A 164 -6.88 -15.65 11.06
CA GLU A 164 -7.74 -15.23 12.18
C GLU A 164 -8.22 -13.77 12.10
N PRO A 165 -7.40 -12.79 11.64
CA PRO A 165 -7.89 -11.42 11.41
C PRO A 165 -9.08 -11.33 10.44
N TRP A 166 -9.12 -12.17 9.40
CA TRP A 166 -10.22 -12.19 8.44
C TRP A 166 -11.48 -12.79 9.04
N VAL A 167 -11.33 -13.83 9.87
CA VAL A 167 -12.46 -14.45 10.59
C VAL A 167 -13.04 -13.48 11.62
N ARG A 168 -12.20 -12.73 12.35
CA ARG A 168 -12.68 -11.66 13.26
C ARG A 168 -13.51 -10.60 12.53
N ALA A 169 -13.02 -10.12 11.39
CA ALA A 169 -13.75 -9.18 10.54
C ALA A 169 -15.09 -9.77 10.05
N THR A 170 -15.07 -11.03 9.63
CA THR A 170 -16.27 -11.78 9.20
C THR A 170 -17.32 -11.85 10.30
N MET A 171 -16.90 -12.18 11.53
CA MET A 171 -17.80 -12.25 12.69
C MET A 171 -18.49 -10.92 12.94
N LEU A 172 -17.75 -9.79 12.89
CA LEU A 172 -18.32 -8.47 13.09
C LEU A 172 -19.30 -8.08 11.98
N VAL A 173 -18.93 -8.26 10.70
CA VAL A 173 -19.81 -7.96 9.55
C VAL A 173 -21.08 -8.81 9.60
N ARG A 174 -20.96 -10.10 9.98
CA ARG A 174 -22.12 -11.00 10.13
C ARG A 174 -23.04 -10.55 11.25
N CYS A 175 -22.50 -10.12 12.40
CA CYS A 175 -23.29 -9.55 13.48
C CYS A 175 -24.07 -8.31 13.03
N ASN A 176 -23.42 -7.43 12.27
CA ASN A 176 -24.06 -6.23 11.71
C ASN A 176 -25.21 -6.59 10.77
N SER A 177 -24.96 -7.46 9.79
CA SER A 177 -26.00 -7.86 8.83
C SER A 177 -27.24 -8.49 9.51
N LEU A 178 -27.03 -9.30 10.55
CA LEU A 178 -28.12 -9.92 11.35
C LEU A 178 -28.90 -8.91 12.19
N SER A 179 -28.23 -7.85 12.66
CA SER A 179 -28.84 -6.83 13.53
C SER A 179 -29.85 -5.94 12.82
N ARG A 180 -29.99 -6.08 11.50
CA ARG A 180 -30.97 -5.37 10.68
C ARG A 180 -32.42 -5.85 10.91
N GLY A 181 -32.61 -7.05 11.48
CA GLY A 181 -33.94 -7.56 11.81
C GLY A 181 -34.72 -8.15 10.63
N HIS A 182 -34.03 -8.58 9.57
CA HIS A 182 -34.65 -9.20 8.39
C HIS A 182 -34.36 -10.70 8.26
N SER A 183 -33.64 -11.28 9.23
CA SER A 183 -33.09 -12.65 9.14
C SER A 183 -33.79 -13.68 10.03
N ALA A 184 -34.67 -13.24 10.94
CA ALA A 184 -35.30 -14.07 11.98
C ALA A 184 -34.30 -14.92 12.79
N VAL A 185 -33.31 -14.24 13.37
CA VAL A 185 -32.29 -14.84 14.25
C VAL A 185 -32.42 -14.27 15.65
N ARG A 186 -32.39 -15.12 16.68
CA ARG A 186 -32.45 -14.64 18.07
C ARG A 186 -31.28 -13.70 18.40
N PRO A 187 -31.50 -12.61 19.17
CA PRO A 187 -30.44 -11.71 19.61
C PRO A 187 -29.26 -12.43 20.28
N GLN A 188 -29.55 -13.50 21.02
CA GLN A 188 -28.55 -14.32 21.70
C GLN A 188 -27.46 -14.86 20.76
N ILE A 189 -27.78 -15.17 19.50
CA ILE A 189 -26.79 -15.65 18.51
C ILE A 189 -25.79 -14.54 18.16
N ILE A 190 -26.27 -13.30 18.00
CA ILE A 190 -25.43 -12.13 17.73
C ILE A 190 -24.56 -11.84 18.95
N GLU A 191 -25.16 -11.84 20.14
CA GLU A 191 -24.47 -11.64 21.42
C GLU A 191 -23.38 -12.71 21.65
N HIS A 192 -23.64 -13.98 21.34
CA HIS A 192 -22.64 -15.06 21.45
C HIS A 192 -21.48 -14.90 20.45
N LEU A 193 -21.73 -14.48 19.20
CA LEU A 193 -20.65 -14.20 18.24
C LEU A 193 -19.77 -13.04 18.71
N LEU A 194 -20.39 -11.95 19.19
CA LEU A 194 -19.65 -10.82 19.76
C LEU A 194 -18.88 -11.23 21.03
N LYS A 195 -19.42 -12.16 21.83
CA LYS A 195 -18.72 -12.70 23.00
C LYS A 195 -17.51 -13.56 22.63
N LEU A 196 -17.63 -14.40 21.59
CA LEU A 196 -16.49 -15.15 21.06
C LEU A 196 -15.40 -14.20 20.53
N LEU A 197 -15.79 -13.12 19.85
CA LEU A 197 -14.87 -12.10 19.38
C LEU A 197 -14.17 -11.37 20.55
N GLU A 198 -14.92 -10.98 21.59
CA GLU A 198 -14.42 -10.35 22.81
C GLU A 198 -13.41 -11.24 23.54
N LEU A 199 -13.69 -12.54 23.63
CA LEU A 199 -12.81 -13.53 24.26
C LEU A 199 -11.70 -14.03 23.33
N ASN A 200 -11.57 -13.44 22.13
CA ASN A 200 -10.60 -13.82 21.10
C ASN A 200 -10.61 -15.34 20.81
N CYS A 201 -11.81 -15.94 20.84
CA CYS A 201 -12.10 -17.33 20.52
C CYS A 201 -12.55 -17.40 19.05
N ILE A 202 -11.61 -17.66 18.13
CA ILE A 202 -11.83 -17.46 16.69
C ILE A 202 -11.98 -18.81 15.98
N PRO A 203 -13.11 -19.10 15.31
CA PRO A 203 -13.29 -20.35 14.57
C PRO A 203 -12.19 -20.59 13.54
N LEU A 204 -11.73 -21.84 13.42
CA LEU A 204 -10.84 -22.27 12.36
C LEU A 204 -11.66 -22.49 11.08
N VAL A 205 -11.56 -21.55 10.15
CA VAL A 205 -12.36 -21.54 8.92
C VAL A 205 -11.48 -21.91 7.71
N PRO A 206 -11.91 -22.78 6.79
CA PRO A 206 -11.17 -23.10 5.56
C PRO A 206 -10.98 -21.90 4.63
N LEU A 207 -9.81 -21.80 3.99
CA LEU A 207 -9.45 -20.72 3.06
C LEU A 207 -10.21 -20.76 1.73
N ARG A 208 -10.67 -21.97 1.33
CA ARG A 208 -11.32 -22.24 0.04
C ARG A 208 -12.63 -23.00 0.26
N GLY A 209 -13.50 -22.97 -0.74
CA GLY A 209 -14.80 -23.66 -0.71
C GLY A 209 -16.00 -22.74 -0.94
N SER A 210 -15.81 -21.42 -1.00
CA SER A 210 -16.87 -20.47 -1.37
C SER A 210 -16.72 -20.00 -2.82
N ILE A 211 -17.86 -19.91 -3.49
CA ILE A 211 -18.04 -19.19 -4.77
C ILE A 211 -18.85 -17.89 -4.58
N SER A 212 -19.21 -17.56 -3.34
CA SER A 212 -19.93 -16.34 -2.98
C SER A 212 -21.22 -16.15 -3.79
N ALA A 213 -21.94 -17.26 -4.00
CA ALA A 213 -23.13 -17.35 -4.86
C ALA A 213 -24.40 -17.16 -4.05
N SER A 214 -24.75 -18.13 -3.20
CA SER A 214 -25.76 -18.03 -2.15
C SER A 214 -25.11 -17.54 -0.85
N GLY A 215 -24.21 -16.56 -0.98
CA GLY A 215 -23.29 -16.13 0.07
C GLY A 215 -22.13 -17.11 0.29
N ASP A 216 -21.38 -16.89 1.36
CA ASP A 216 -20.19 -17.65 1.75
C ASP A 216 -20.55 -18.86 2.63
N LEU A 217 -21.48 -19.70 2.14
CA LEU A 217 -22.11 -20.80 2.88
C LEU A 217 -21.12 -21.66 3.67
N SER A 218 -20.17 -22.30 2.98
CA SER A 218 -19.25 -23.24 3.62
C SER A 218 -18.39 -22.54 4.68
N PRO A 219 -17.66 -21.43 4.40
CA PRO A 219 -16.92 -20.72 5.44
C PRO A 219 -17.78 -20.26 6.63
N LEU A 220 -18.98 -19.70 6.40
CA LEU A 220 -19.86 -19.24 7.48
C LEU A 220 -20.44 -20.39 8.31
N SER A 221 -20.54 -21.60 7.74
CA SER A 221 -20.99 -22.78 8.49
C SER A 221 -20.05 -23.16 9.63
N TYR A 222 -18.76 -22.79 9.57
CA TYR A 222 -17.81 -23.00 10.67
C TYR A 222 -18.07 -22.04 11.85
N LEU A 223 -18.62 -20.84 11.61
CA LEU A 223 -19.11 -19.96 12.69
C LEU A 223 -20.34 -20.58 13.35
N ALA A 224 -21.31 -21.06 12.55
CA ALA A 224 -22.50 -21.72 13.08
C ALA A 224 -22.15 -23.01 13.86
N GLY A 225 -21.26 -23.84 13.34
CA GLY A 225 -20.78 -25.05 14.00
C GLY A 225 -19.97 -24.75 15.27
N ALA A 226 -19.27 -23.62 15.33
CA ALA A 226 -18.62 -23.16 16.55
C ALA A 226 -19.65 -22.80 17.64
N LEU A 227 -20.75 -22.13 17.29
CA LEU A 227 -21.86 -21.82 18.21
C LEU A 227 -22.66 -23.07 18.61
N GLU A 228 -22.81 -24.05 17.71
CA GLU A 228 -23.42 -25.37 17.98
C GLU A 228 -22.57 -26.19 18.95
N GLY A 229 -21.28 -25.86 19.13
CA GLY A 229 -20.36 -26.67 19.92
C GLY A 229 -20.01 -27.98 19.23
N ASN A 230 -20.00 -28.01 17.90
CA ASN A 230 -19.72 -29.22 17.13
C ASN A 230 -18.27 -29.70 17.40
N PRO A 231 -18.04 -30.96 17.82
CA PRO A 231 -16.70 -31.46 18.17
C PRO A 231 -15.75 -31.58 16.98
N GLY A 232 -16.26 -31.58 15.74
CA GLY A 232 -15.45 -31.55 14.51
C GLY A 232 -15.02 -30.15 14.09
N ILE A 233 -15.57 -29.11 14.71
CA ILE A 233 -15.21 -27.71 14.44
C ILE A 233 -14.23 -27.25 15.51
N TYR A 234 -13.18 -26.54 15.09
CA TYR A 234 -12.11 -26.08 15.97
C TYR A 234 -12.15 -24.56 16.12
N ILE A 235 -11.72 -24.07 17.28
CA ILE A 235 -11.65 -22.66 17.63
C ILE A 235 -10.24 -22.37 18.16
N TRP A 236 -9.58 -21.37 17.59
CA TRP A 236 -8.35 -20.80 18.13
C TRP A 236 -8.64 -20.11 19.46
N SER A 237 -7.93 -20.50 20.50
CA SER A 237 -8.02 -19.91 21.85
C SER A 237 -6.66 -19.95 22.53
N GLU A 238 -6.46 -19.08 23.53
CA GLU A 238 -5.36 -19.26 24.48
C GLU A 238 -5.59 -20.50 25.36
N THR A 239 -4.56 -21.33 25.46
CA THR A 239 -4.49 -22.55 26.26
C THR A 239 -3.30 -22.46 27.24
N GLY A 240 -3.40 -23.07 28.43
CA GLY A 240 -2.39 -22.95 29.49
C GLY A 240 -2.63 -21.78 30.45
N GLU A 241 -1.86 -21.75 31.56
CA GLU A 241 -1.92 -20.72 32.60
C GLU A 241 -0.56 -20.01 32.75
N GLY A 242 -0.57 -18.75 33.19
CA GLY A 242 0.65 -17.97 33.46
C GLY A 242 1.53 -17.76 32.22
N SER A 243 2.83 -18.07 32.34
CA SER A 243 3.81 -17.95 31.27
C SER A 243 3.75 -19.08 30.22
N GLY A 244 2.87 -20.07 30.40
CA GLY A 244 2.68 -21.21 29.50
C GLY A 244 1.57 -21.04 28.47
N LYS A 245 1.07 -19.82 28.25
CA LYS A 245 -0.01 -19.55 27.30
C LYS A 245 0.41 -19.88 25.86
N GLN A 246 -0.33 -20.76 25.19
CA GLN A 246 -0.17 -21.08 23.78
C GLN A 246 -1.47 -20.81 23.03
N ARG A 247 -1.40 -20.32 21.79
CA ARG A 247 -2.57 -20.13 20.93
C ARG A 247 -2.71 -21.35 20.02
N LEU A 248 -3.70 -22.20 20.31
CA LEU A 248 -3.90 -23.46 19.60
C LEU A 248 -5.39 -23.68 19.30
N PRO A 249 -5.72 -24.39 18.20
CA PRO A 249 -7.09 -24.73 17.87
C PRO A 249 -7.56 -25.89 18.76
N MET A 250 -8.74 -25.77 19.35
CA MET A 250 -9.39 -26.80 20.16
C MET A 250 -10.83 -27.06 19.71
N PRO A 251 -11.40 -28.25 19.95
CA PRO A 251 -12.79 -28.53 19.62
C PRO A 251 -13.76 -27.52 20.23
N ALA A 252 -14.75 -27.08 19.45
CA ALA A 252 -15.70 -26.05 19.84
C ALA A 252 -16.47 -26.42 21.12
N SER A 253 -16.86 -27.69 21.26
CA SER A 253 -17.51 -28.23 22.46
C SER A 253 -16.71 -27.98 23.75
N GLN A 254 -15.39 -28.08 23.69
CA GLN A 254 -14.51 -27.86 24.83
C GLN A 254 -14.36 -26.38 25.15
N ILE A 255 -14.20 -25.55 24.11
CA ILE A 255 -14.06 -24.09 24.27
C ILE A 255 -15.34 -23.48 24.83
N LEU A 256 -16.50 -23.78 24.26
CA LEU A 256 -17.78 -23.27 24.75
C LEU A 256 -18.01 -23.62 26.22
N LYS A 257 -17.72 -24.87 26.62
CA LYS A 257 -17.77 -25.31 28.02
C LYS A 257 -16.80 -24.53 28.91
N LYS A 258 -15.57 -24.28 28.44
CA LYS A 258 -14.53 -23.53 29.17
C LYS A 258 -14.93 -22.08 29.41
N ILE A 259 -15.55 -21.43 28.43
CA ILE A 259 -15.95 -20.01 28.52
C ILE A 259 -17.39 -19.80 29.03
N GLY A 260 -18.09 -20.88 29.39
CA GLY A 260 -19.44 -20.82 29.97
C GLY A 260 -20.54 -20.44 28.98
N ILE A 261 -20.33 -20.61 27.67
CA ILE A 261 -21.36 -20.40 26.65
C ILE A 261 -22.11 -21.72 26.42
N THR A 262 -23.44 -21.69 26.52
CA THR A 262 -24.26 -22.88 26.21
C THR A 262 -24.31 -23.11 24.69
N PRO A 263 -24.06 -24.34 24.22
CA PRO A 263 -24.19 -24.69 22.80
C PRO A 263 -25.56 -24.31 22.23
N THR A 264 -25.55 -23.72 21.03
CA THR A 264 -26.76 -23.21 20.38
C THR A 264 -27.50 -24.35 19.68
N SER A 265 -28.74 -24.60 20.10
CA SER A 265 -29.69 -25.39 19.31
C SER A 265 -30.43 -24.45 18.38
N PHE A 266 -30.20 -24.60 17.07
CA PHE A 266 -30.77 -23.73 16.04
C PHE A 266 -32.26 -24.00 15.84
N ARG A 267 -33.04 -22.91 15.86
CA ARG A 267 -34.46 -22.87 15.49
C ARG A 267 -34.62 -22.82 13.97
N PRO A 268 -35.85 -22.95 13.44
CA PRO A 268 -36.09 -22.81 12.00
C PRO A 268 -35.47 -21.49 11.49
N LYS A 269 -34.84 -21.52 10.30
CA LYS A 269 -34.10 -20.43 9.66
C LYS A 269 -32.74 -20.03 10.27
N GLU A 270 -32.46 -20.29 11.55
CA GLU A 270 -31.30 -19.67 12.21
C GLU A 270 -29.93 -20.11 11.66
N ALA A 271 -29.74 -21.40 11.36
CA ALA A 271 -28.50 -21.87 10.76
C ALA A 271 -28.39 -21.33 9.33
N LEU A 272 -29.49 -21.35 8.56
CA LEU A 272 -29.54 -20.76 7.22
C LEU A 272 -29.19 -19.27 7.23
N ALA A 273 -29.76 -18.51 8.16
CA ALA A 273 -29.48 -17.09 8.32
C ALA A 273 -28.00 -16.82 8.63
N LEU A 274 -27.35 -17.66 9.44
CA LEU A 274 -25.92 -17.52 9.71
C LEU A 274 -25.05 -17.78 8.49
N VAL A 275 -25.38 -18.81 7.71
CA VAL A 275 -24.55 -19.24 6.57
C VAL A 275 -24.84 -18.51 5.27
N ASN A 276 -26.07 -18.00 5.09
CA ASN A 276 -26.49 -17.30 3.88
C ASN A 276 -26.16 -15.80 3.99
N GLY A 277 -25.12 -15.39 3.29
CA GLY A 277 -24.71 -13.99 3.20
C GLY A 277 -23.26 -13.80 2.80
N THR A 278 -22.89 -12.56 2.50
CA THR A 278 -21.60 -12.22 1.86
C THR A 278 -20.54 -11.77 2.87
N ALA A 279 -20.79 -11.99 4.16
CA ALA A 279 -19.99 -11.40 5.25
C ALA A 279 -18.49 -11.73 5.17
N VAL A 280 -18.11 -12.93 4.71
CA VAL A 280 -16.69 -13.30 4.57
C VAL A 280 -16.07 -12.50 3.44
N SER A 281 -16.72 -12.48 2.28
CA SER A 281 -16.28 -11.73 1.10
C SER A 281 -16.17 -10.23 1.39
N ALA A 282 -17.21 -9.64 1.96
CA ALA A 282 -17.26 -8.22 2.30
C ALA A 282 -16.19 -7.83 3.33
N ALA A 283 -15.99 -8.65 4.37
CA ALA A 283 -14.96 -8.44 5.37
C ALA A 283 -13.55 -8.50 4.76
N VAL A 284 -13.23 -9.56 4.03
CA VAL A 284 -11.91 -9.75 3.42
C VAL A 284 -11.63 -8.66 2.38
N ALA A 285 -12.63 -8.29 1.57
CA ALA A 285 -12.54 -7.19 0.61
C ALA A 285 -12.26 -5.85 1.29
N SER A 286 -12.96 -5.54 2.38
CA SER A 286 -12.81 -4.27 3.11
C SER A 286 -11.40 -4.12 3.69
N LEU A 287 -10.81 -5.22 4.20
CA LEU A 287 -9.43 -5.22 4.67
C LEU A 287 -8.42 -4.98 3.54
N ALA A 288 -8.64 -5.55 2.35
CA ALA A 288 -7.78 -5.30 1.19
C ALA A 288 -7.89 -3.84 0.72
N LEU A 289 -9.12 -3.32 0.68
CA LEU A 289 -9.38 -1.94 0.27
C LEU A 289 -8.75 -0.92 1.23
N HIS A 290 -8.85 -1.15 2.55
CA HIS A 290 -8.17 -0.34 3.55
C HIS A 290 -6.66 -0.21 3.26
N ASP A 291 -6.00 -1.34 3.00
CA ASP A 291 -4.57 -1.33 2.68
C ASP A 291 -4.29 -0.62 1.34
N LEU A 292 -5.12 -0.80 0.32
CA LEU A 292 -4.95 -0.13 -0.98
C LEU A 292 -5.20 1.37 -0.94
N ASN A 293 -6.15 1.84 -0.15
CA ASN A 293 -6.35 3.26 0.09
C ASN A 293 -5.08 3.91 0.67
N ASN A 294 -4.47 3.25 1.65
CA ASN A 294 -3.20 3.69 2.22
C ASN A 294 -2.03 3.60 1.22
N LEU A 295 -1.97 2.54 0.40
CA LEU A 295 -0.91 2.39 -0.61
C LEU A 295 -1.04 3.38 -1.77
N LEU A 296 -2.25 3.79 -2.16
CA LEU A 296 -2.45 4.84 -3.15
C LEU A 296 -2.00 6.21 -2.60
N ALA A 297 -2.35 6.50 -1.34
CA ALA A 297 -1.85 7.68 -0.64
C ALA A 297 -0.32 7.68 -0.56
N PHE A 298 0.28 6.53 -0.22
CA PHE A 298 1.73 6.39 -0.19
C PHE A 298 2.37 6.50 -1.58
N GLY A 299 1.73 5.98 -2.63
CA GLY A 299 2.18 6.12 -4.02
C GLY A 299 2.32 7.58 -4.46
N GLN A 300 1.44 8.47 -3.98
CA GLN A 300 1.55 9.92 -4.21
C GLN A 300 2.76 10.54 -3.48
N VAL A 301 3.00 10.13 -2.23
CA VAL A 301 4.19 10.54 -1.46
C VAL A 301 5.47 10.08 -2.15
N LEU A 302 5.53 8.82 -2.58
CA LEU A 302 6.67 8.27 -3.31
C LEU A 302 6.90 8.97 -4.65
N ALA A 303 5.83 9.31 -5.36
CA ALA A 303 5.92 10.09 -6.59
C ALA A 303 6.51 11.49 -6.34
N ALA A 304 6.09 12.18 -5.27
CA ALA A 304 6.68 13.47 -4.88
C ALA A 304 8.18 13.34 -4.57
N MET A 305 8.58 12.32 -3.79
CA MET A 305 9.99 12.00 -3.55
C MET A 305 10.75 11.71 -4.86
N GLY A 306 10.11 11.00 -5.80
CA GLY A 306 10.66 10.70 -7.13
C GLY A 306 10.91 11.95 -7.97
N VAL A 307 9.99 12.93 -7.94
CA VAL A 307 10.18 14.25 -8.58
C VAL A 307 11.43 14.93 -8.01
N GLU A 308 11.65 14.90 -6.70
CA GLU A 308 12.86 15.48 -6.08
C GLU A 308 14.13 14.71 -6.48
N ALA A 309 14.10 13.38 -6.43
CA ALA A 309 15.25 12.54 -6.73
C ALA A 309 15.72 12.68 -8.19
N ILE A 310 14.78 12.86 -9.13
CA ILE A 310 15.07 13.07 -10.55
C ILE A 310 15.37 14.52 -10.93
N LEU A 311 15.32 15.47 -9.98
CA LEU A 311 15.38 16.91 -10.24
C LEU A 311 14.30 17.37 -11.23
N GLY A 312 13.07 16.89 -11.03
CA GLY A 312 11.91 17.17 -11.90
C GLY A 312 11.36 18.59 -11.75
N ALA A 313 10.28 18.87 -12.48
CA ALA A 313 9.59 20.15 -12.52
C ALA A 313 8.20 20.08 -11.85
N ALA A 314 7.91 21.07 -11.00
CA ALA A 314 6.62 21.19 -10.32
C ALA A 314 5.46 21.60 -11.25
N GLU A 315 5.79 22.18 -12.42
CA GLU A 315 4.82 22.67 -13.41
C GLU A 315 3.75 21.63 -13.77
N SER A 316 4.14 20.36 -13.84
CA SER A 316 3.24 19.22 -14.15
C SER A 316 2.06 19.08 -13.18
N PHE A 317 2.15 19.66 -11.99
CA PHE A 317 1.17 19.55 -10.91
C PHE A 317 0.40 20.85 -10.67
N PHE A 318 0.62 21.89 -11.50
CA PHE A 318 -0.05 23.18 -11.32
C PHE A 318 -1.56 23.11 -11.58
N PRO A 319 -2.39 23.85 -10.81
CA PRO A 319 -3.85 23.77 -10.89
C PRO A 319 -4.41 23.99 -12.28
N PHE A 320 -3.83 24.89 -13.07
CA PHE A 320 -4.30 25.15 -14.44
C PHE A 320 -4.42 23.87 -15.28
N ILE A 321 -3.44 22.95 -15.20
CA ILE A 321 -3.42 21.71 -16.00
C ILE A 321 -4.57 20.78 -15.60
N SER A 322 -4.86 20.65 -14.30
CA SER A 322 -5.95 19.82 -13.81
C SER A 322 -7.32 20.52 -13.88
N ASP A 323 -7.37 21.85 -13.87
CA ASP A 323 -8.61 22.62 -14.02
C ASP A 323 -9.13 22.62 -15.46
N VAL A 324 -8.25 22.65 -16.47
CA VAL A 324 -8.68 22.55 -17.89
C VAL A 324 -9.05 21.12 -18.31
N ARG A 325 -8.69 20.11 -17.51
CA ARG A 325 -9.13 18.71 -17.66
C ARG A 325 -9.63 18.17 -16.31
N PRO A 326 -10.85 18.54 -15.89
CA PRO A 326 -11.29 18.49 -14.48
C PRO A 326 -11.76 17.11 -14.01
N HIS A 327 -10.97 16.06 -14.25
CA HIS A 327 -11.16 14.78 -13.55
C HIS A 327 -10.82 14.96 -12.07
N ARG A 328 -11.71 14.52 -11.18
CA ARG A 328 -11.61 14.76 -9.74
C ARG A 328 -10.32 14.16 -9.17
N GLY A 329 -10.02 12.92 -9.53
CA GLY A 329 -8.81 12.24 -9.07
C GLY A 329 -7.54 12.87 -9.63
N GLN A 330 -7.54 13.33 -10.89
CA GLN A 330 -6.39 14.04 -11.47
C GLN A 330 -6.11 15.33 -10.68
N LYS A 331 -7.15 16.10 -10.37
CA LYS A 331 -7.03 17.34 -9.60
C LYS A 331 -6.52 17.08 -8.19
N GLU A 332 -7.05 16.05 -7.52
CA GLU A 332 -6.63 15.69 -6.17
C GLU A 332 -5.16 15.23 -6.12
N VAL A 333 -4.74 14.32 -7.00
CA VAL A 333 -3.35 13.85 -7.07
C VAL A 333 -2.38 14.99 -7.39
N ALA A 334 -2.73 15.87 -8.34
CA ALA A 334 -1.90 17.03 -8.67
C ALA A 334 -1.74 17.98 -7.47
N GLY A 335 -2.85 18.32 -6.80
CA GLY A 335 -2.84 19.18 -5.63
C GLY A 335 -2.02 18.60 -4.47
N ASN A 336 -2.18 17.30 -4.22
CA ASN A 336 -1.44 16.59 -3.19
C ASN A 336 0.07 16.62 -3.45
N ILE A 337 0.51 16.19 -4.64
CA ILE A 337 1.94 16.16 -4.99
C ILE A 337 2.53 17.57 -4.95
N LEU A 338 1.84 18.57 -5.50
CA LEU A 338 2.32 19.96 -5.47
C LEU A 338 2.55 20.46 -4.03
N ALA A 339 1.60 20.20 -3.12
CA ALA A 339 1.72 20.57 -1.72
C ALA A 339 2.88 19.82 -1.02
N MET A 340 3.07 18.54 -1.35
CA MET A 340 4.15 17.70 -0.81
C MET A 340 5.56 18.19 -1.22
N LEU A 341 5.69 18.81 -2.39
CA LEU A 341 6.94 19.36 -2.93
C LEU A 341 7.34 20.71 -2.30
N ARG A 342 6.47 21.32 -1.50
CA ARG A 342 6.71 22.63 -0.88
C ARG A 342 8.04 22.67 -0.13
N GLY A 343 8.85 23.69 -0.42
CA GLY A 343 10.13 23.93 0.24
C GLY A 343 11.28 23.08 -0.30
N SER A 344 11.06 22.26 -1.33
CA SER A 344 12.14 21.55 -2.02
C SER A 344 13.09 22.54 -2.68
N LYS A 345 14.39 22.27 -2.54
CA LYS A 345 15.48 22.97 -3.27
C LYS A 345 16.00 22.16 -4.46
N LEU A 346 15.44 20.97 -4.68
CA LEU A 346 15.84 20.04 -5.74
C LEU A 346 14.93 20.15 -6.97
N VAL A 347 13.69 20.62 -6.79
CA VAL A 347 12.66 20.69 -7.84
C VAL A 347 12.57 22.10 -8.41
N SER A 348 12.46 22.19 -9.74
CA SER A 348 12.28 23.47 -10.43
C SER A 348 10.82 23.96 -10.38
N GLY A 349 10.60 25.28 -10.35
CA GLY A 349 9.27 25.90 -10.40
C GLY A 349 8.50 25.96 -9.07
N VAL A 350 8.92 25.28 -8.00
CA VAL A 350 8.24 25.32 -6.67
C VAL A 350 8.21 26.73 -6.06
N ALA A 351 9.20 27.57 -6.38
CA ALA A 351 9.33 28.94 -5.87
C ALA A 351 9.15 30.02 -6.96
N GLY A 352 8.52 29.69 -8.09
CA GLY A 352 8.35 30.63 -9.21
C GLY A 352 9.64 30.93 -10.01
N SER A 353 10.75 30.27 -9.67
CA SER A 353 11.97 30.30 -10.47
C SER A 353 11.77 29.50 -11.76
N SER A 354 11.81 30.17 -12.91
CA SER A 354 11.96 29.52 -14.21
C SER A 354 13.26 28.70 -14.20
N PRO A 355 13.26 27.49 -14.79
CA PRO A 355 14.51 26.79 -15.01
C PRO A 355 15.38 27.67 -15.92
N ASP A 356 16.50 28.19 -15.38
CA ASP A 356 17.58 28.73 -16.21
C ASP A 356 17.89 27.70 -17.30
N ALA A 357 18.04 28.18 -18.54
CA ALA A 357 18.20 27.40 -19.78
C ALA A 357 18.97 26.08 -19.57
N ALA A 358 18.24 25.02 -19.22
CA ALA A 358 18.86 23.76 -18.86
C ALA A 358 19.37 23.08 -20.14
N THR A 359 20.67 22.85 -20.22
CA THR A 359 21.26 22.01 -21.26
C THR A 359 20.80 20.57 -21.03
N GLY A 360 19.95 20.02 -21.89
CA GLY A 360 19.45 18.64 -21.78
C GLY A 360 18.00 18.46 -22.21
N LEU A 361 17.37 17.37 -21.75
CA LEU A 361 15.96 17.08 -22.03
C LEU A 361 15.07 18.13 -21.35
N PHE A 362 14.32 18.88 -22.15
CA PHE A 362 13.49 19.99 -21.66
C PHE A 362 12.30 19.54 -20.79
N GLN A 363 11.75 18.35 -21.04
CA GLN A 363 10.57 17.85 -20.32
C GLN A 363 10.89 16.60 -19.51
N ASP A 364 10.27 16.47 -18.34
CA ASP A 364 10.26 15.22 -17.59
C ASP A 364 9.57 14.10 -18.39
N ARG A 365 9.97 12.84 -18.13
CA ARG A 365 9.35 11.65 -18.71
C ARG A 365 7.98 11.39 -18.06
N TYR A 366 7.17 10.53 -18.71
CA TYR A 366 5.78 10.31 -18.32
C TYR A 366 5.62 9.69 -16.92
N SER A 367 6.54 8.81 -16.54
CA SER A 367 6.69 8.25 -15.18
C SER A 367 6.59 9.30 -14.06
N VAL A 368 6.98 10.55 -14.33
CA VAL A 368 6.94 11.67 -13.38
C VAL A 368 5.87 12.70 -13.78
N ARG A 369 5.89 13.15 -15.04
CA ARG A 369 5.04 14.25 -15.51
C ARG A 369 3.56 13.91 -15.60
N THR A 370 3.21 12.64 -15.84
CA THR A 370 1.82 12.23 -16.04
C THR A 370 1.21 11.53 -14.82
N VAL A 371 1.85 11.62 -13.64
CA VAL A 371 1.37 10.95 -12.42
C VAL A 371 -0.08 11.32 -12.09
N PRO A 372 -0.52 12.59 -12.15
CA PRO A 372 -1.92 12.93 -11.85
C PRO A 372 -2.91 12.29 -12.83
N GLN A 373 -2.58 12.27 -14.12
CA GLN A 373 -3.41 11.66 -15.16
C GLN A 373 -3.42 10.13 -15.06
N TRP A 374 -2.33 9.53 -14.56
CA TRP A 374 -2.19 8.09 -14.38
C TRP A 374 -2.96 7.60 -13.14
N LEU A 375 -2.73 8.20 -11.97
CA LEU A 375 -3.35 7.76 -10.72
C LEU A 375 -4.78 8.25 -10.52
N GLY A 376 -5.15 9.38 -11.15
CA GLY A 376 -6.46 10.00 -10.96
C GLY A 376 -7.66 9.06 -11.17
N PRO A 377 -7.74 8.32 -12.29
CA PRO A 377 -8.84 7.37 -12.51
C PRO A 377 -8.88 6.23 -11.48
N PHE A 378 -7.71 5.72 -11.07
CA PHE A 378 -7.64 4.64 -10.09
C PHE A 378 -7.98 5.10 -8.66
N LEU A 379 -7.74 6.37 -8.36
CA LEU A 379 -8.24 7.03 -7.15
C LEU A 379 -9.77 7.05 -7.14
N GLU A 380 -10.39 7.42 -8.25
CA GLU A 380 -11.86 7.42 -8.41
C GLU A 380 -12.43 5.99 -8.28
N ASP A 381 -11.77 4.98 -8.86
CA ASP A 381 -12.13 3.57 -8.73
C ASP A 381 -12.10 3.07 -7.27
N LEU A 382 -11.10 3.47 -6.47
CA LEU A 382 -11.03 3.09 -5.06
C LEU A 382 -12.12 3.77 -4.22
N MET A 383 -12.52 4.99 -4.57
CA MET A 383 -13.65 5.65 -3.92
C MET A 383 -14.97 4.93 -4.19
N ILE A 384 -15.22 4.52 -5.43
CA ILE A 384 -16.39 3.70 -5.78
C ILE A 384 -16.33 2.36 -5.05
N SER A 385 -15.16 1.74 -4.98
CA SER A 385 -14.96 0.49 -4.24
C SER A 385 -15.27 0.65 -2.75
N HIS A 386 -14.91 1.79 -2.15
CA HIS A 386 -15.22 2.13 -0.76
C HIS A 386 -16.72 2.27 -0.52
N GLU A 387 -17.43 2.95 -1.42
CA GLU A 387 -18.89 3.06 -1.37
C GLU A 387 -19.56 1.68 -1.48
N GLN A 388 -19.18 0.89 -2.48
CA GLN A 388 -19.74 -0.46 -2.70
C GLN A 388 -19.57 -1.36 -1.47
N LEU A 389 -18.38 -1.38 -0.87
CA LEU A 389 -18.12 -2.21 0.32
C LEU A 389 -18.77 -1.65 1.58
N SER A 390 -18.88 -0.33 1.72
CA SER A 390 -19.59 0.30 2.84
C SER A 390 -21.08 -0.06 2.82
N ILE A 391 -21.71 -0.07 1.64
CA ILE A 391 -23.09 -0.50 1.46
C ILE A 391 -23.23 -2.00 1.78
N GLU A 392 -22.35 -2.85 1.22
CA GLU A 392 -22.41 -4.30 1.43
C GLU A 392 -22.28 -4.66 2.92
N CYS A 393 -21.35 -4.05 3.65
CA CYS A 393 -21.14 -4.31 5.08
C CYS A 393 -22.34 -3.91 5.96
N ASN A 394 -23.24 -3.09 5.44
CA ASN A 394 -24.46 -2.61 6.08
C ASN A 394 -25.74 -3.13 5.42
N SER A 395 -25.65 -4.20 4.62
CA SER A 395 -26.78 -4.79 3.91
C SER A 395 -27.29 -6.08 4.57
N THR A 396 -28.57 -6.39 4.36
CA THR A 396 -29.09 -7.74 4.60
C THR A 396 -28.88 -8.57 3.35
N THR A 397 -27.95 -9.52 3.43
CA THR A 397 -27.52 -10.35 2.29
C THR A 397 -28.04 -11.78 2.39
N ASP A 398 -29.11 -11.99 3.17
CA ASP A 398 -29.69 -13.28 3.53
C ASP A 398 -30.94 -13.56 2.68
N ASN A 399 -31.44 -14.80 2.70
CA ASN A 399 -32.64 -15.27 2.03
C ASN A 399 -33.28 -16.46 2.77
N PRO A 400 -34.62 -16.48 2.89
CA PRO A 400 -35.54 -15.38 2.60
C PRO A 400 -35.41 -14.21 3.57
N LEU A 401 -35.89 -13.05 3.13
CA LEU A 401 -36.00 -11.82 3.92
C LEU A 401 -37.33 -11.77 4.65
N ILE A 402 -37.28 -11.39 5.91
CA ILE A 402 -38.43 -11.29 6.80
C ILE A 402 -38.83 -9.82 6.94
N ASP A 403 -39.98 -9.45 6.39
CA ASP A 403 -40.58 -8.12 6.57
C ASP A 403 -41.71 -8.23 7.60
N ALA A 404 -41.34 -8.16 8.87
CA ALA A 404 -42.30 -8.26 9.97
C ALA A 404 -43.32 -7.11 9.99
N GLN A 405 -42.93 -5.92 9.52
CA GLN A 405 -43.82 -4.75 9.48
C GLN A 405 -44.80 -4.82 8.30
N GLY A 406 -44.32 -5.23 7.12
CA GLY A 406 -45.16 -5.48 5.95
C GLY A 406 -45.94 -6.79 6.02
N GLY A 407 -45.65 -7.65 6.99
CA GLY A 407 -46.37 -8.89 7.25
C GLY A 407 -46.12 -9.96 6.18
N THR A 408 -44.91 -10.01 5.61
CA THR A 408 -44.60 -10.94 4.50
C THR A 408 -43.16 -11.44 4.50
N ILE A 409 -42.91 -12.49 3.71
CA ILE A 409 -41.59 -13.09 3.52
C ILE A 409 -41.23 -12.99 2.03
N TYR A 410 -40.08 -12.38 1.74
CA TYR A 410 -39.59 -12.20 0.37
C TYR A 410 -38.45 -13.18 0.06
N HIS A 411 -38.57 -13.88 -1.06
CA HIS A 411 -37.51 -14.71 -1.64
C HIS A 411 -36.77 -13.92 -2.71
N GLY A 412 -35.45 -13.80 -2.57
CA GLY A 412 -34.63 -12.97 -3.44
C GLY A 412 -33.18 -13.45 -3.54
N GLY A 413 -32.35 -12.62 -4.15
CA GLY A 413 -30.96 -12.92 -4.47
C GLY A 413 -29.93 -12.05 -3.75
N ASN A 414 -30.27 -11.43 -2.61
CA ASN A 414 -29.36 -10.50 -1.90
C ASN A 414 -28.05 -11.13 -1.43
N PHE A 415 -27.95 -12.46 -1.47
CA PHE A 415 -26.74 -13.22 -1.19
C PHE A 415 -25.68 -13.17 -2.31
N GLN A 416 -25.99 -12.57 -3.46
CA GLN A 416 -25.13 -12.53 -4.65
C GLN A 416 -24.13 -11.36 -4.54
N ALA A 417 -22.85 -11.68 -4.29
CA ALA A 417 -21.82 -10.69 -3.93
C ALA A 417 -21.11 -10.00 -5.12
N VAL A 418 -21.78 -9.80 -6.26
CA VAL A 418 -21.12 -9.21 -7.45
C VAL A 418 -20.63 -7.78 -7.21
N ALA A 419 -21.28 -7.02 -6.34
CA ALA A 419 -20.80 -5.69 -5.91
C ALA A 419 -19.42 -5.78 -5.23
N VAL A 420 -19.19 -6.79 -4.39
CA VAL A 420 -17.89 -7.06 -3.76
C VAL A 420 -16.85 -7.41 -4.82
N THR A 421 -17.16 -8.30 -5.76
CA THR A 421 -16.27 -8.65 -6.88
C THR A 421 -15.89 -7.40 -7.69
N SER A 422 -16.88 -6.56 -8.02
CA SER A 422 -16.68 -5.30 -8.74
C SER A 422 -15.74 -4.36 -7.99
N ALA A 423 -15.86 -4.26 -6.66
CA ALA A 423 -15.00 -3.42 -5.83
C ALA A 423 -13.54 -3.94 -5.80
N VAL A 424 -13.34 -5.23 -5.52
CA VAL A 424 -11.98 -5.78 -5.36
C VAL A 424 -11.22 -5.93 -6.67
N GLU A 425 -11.91 -6.07 -7.81
CA GLU A 425 -11.25 -6.08 -9.13
C GLU A 425 -10.78 -4.69 -9.54
N LYS A 426 -11.61 -3.65 -9.37
CA LYS A 426 -11.17 -2.24 -9.53
C LYS A 426 -9.97 -1.95 -8.64
N SER A 427 -10.05 -2.37 -7.38
CA SER A 427 -8.98 -2.18 -6.41
C SER A 427 -7.68 -2.89 -6.82
N ARG A 428 -7.76 -4.10 -7.37
CA ARG A 428 -6.60 -4.86 -7.83
C ARG A 428 -5.95 -4.24 -9.08
N ILE A 429 -6.75 -3.69 -9.99
CA ILE A 429 -6.25 -2.93 -11.14
C ILE A 429 -5.56 -1.64 -10.66
N ALA A 430 -6.13 -0.92 -9.69
CA ALA A 430 -5.48 0.23 -9.07
C ALA A 430 -4.12 -0.12 -8.46
N ALA A 431 -4.02 -1.27 -7.78
CA ALA A 431 -2.75 -1.77 -7.24
C ALA A 431 -1.69 -1.95 -8.33
N GLN A 432 -2.08 -2.57 -9.46
CA GLN A 432 -1.21 -2.76 -10.62
C GLN A 432 -0.76 -1.43 -11.21
N ALA A 433 -1.65 -0.46 -11.33
CA ALA A 433 -1.33 0.85 -11.87
C ALA A 433 -0.32 1.60 -11.00
N ILE A 434 -0.48 1.57 -9.66
CA ILE A 434 0.49 2.13 -8.73
C ILE A 434 1.83 1.42 -8.91
N GLY A 435 1.84 0.09 -8.87
CA GLY A 435 3.06 -0.71 -9.08
C GLY A 435 3.77 -0.36 -10.39
N ARG A 436 3.03 -0.19 -11.48
CA ARG A 436 3.59 0.15 -12.80
C ARG A 436 4.27 1.51 -12.81
N MET A 437 3.68 2.48 -12.13
CA MET A 437 4.27 3.80 -11.92
C MET A 437 5.57 3.70 -11.11
N LEU A 438 5.53 3.05 -9.94
CA LEU A 438 6.70 2.89 -9.07
C LEU A 438 7.85 2.16 -9.77
N PHE A 439 7.53 1.09 -10.52
CA PHE A 439 8.52 0.37 -11.32
C PHE A 439 9.17 1.28 -12.37
N ALA A 440 8.38 2.02 -13.15
CA ALA A 440 8.90 2.92 -14.18
C ALA A 440 9.79 4.03 -13.59
N GLN A 441 9.36 4.63 -12.47
CA GLN A 441 10.14 5.67 -11.79
C GLN A 441 11.43 5.10 -11.17
N CYS A 442 11.38 3.90 -10.60
CA CYS A 442 12.55 3.21 -10.07
C CYS A 442 13.59 2.92 -11.18
N THR A 443 13.17 2.29 -12.28
CA THR A 443 14.07 2.00 -13.42
C THR A 443 14.69 3.28 -14.00
N GLU A 444 13.91 4.36 -14.12
CA GLU A 444 14.42 5.64 -14.60
C GLU A 444 15.49 6.23 -13.67
N LEU A 445 15.30 6.10 -12.35
CA LEU A 445 16.22 6.63 -11.34
C LEU A 445 17.51 5.80 -11.22
N LEU A 446 17.42 4.48 -11.43
CA LEU A 446 18.59 3.59 -11.38
C LEU A 446 19.47 3.67 -12.65
N ASN A 447 18.93 4.18 -13.75
CA ASN A 447 19.63 4.26 -15.03
C ASN A 447 20.36 5.62 -15.20
N PRO A 448 21.71 5.64 -15.32
CA PRO A 448 22.49 6.87 -15.45
C PRO A 448 22.19 7.66 -16.73
N ALA A 449 21.63 7.01 -17.76
CA ALA A 449 21.22 7.69 -18.99
C ALA A 449 19.94 8.55 -18.81
N THR A 450 19.18 8.33 -17.74
CA THR A 450 17.90 9.01 -17.51
C THR A 450 17.82 9.71 -16.17
N ASN A 451 18.64 9.34 -15.19
CA ASN A 451 18.55 9.81 -13.81
C ASN A 451 19.19 11.19 -13.55
N ARG A 452 19.58 11.92 -14.60
CA ARG A 452 20.20 13.26 -14.51
C ARG A 452 21.43 13.25 -13.60
N GLY A 453 22.45 12.46 -13.96
CA GLY A 453 23.80 12.52 -13.38
C GLY A 453 24.00 11.82 -12.05
N LEU A 454 23.03 11.04 -11.57
CA LEU A 454 23.27 10.08 -10.50
C LEU A 454 24.11 8.89 -11.04
N PRO A 455 24.91 8.23 -10.18
CA PRO A 455 25.70 7.08 -10.58
C PRO A 455 24.83 5.85 -10.93
N PRO A 456 25.34 4.90 -11.73
CA PRO A 456 24.61 3.70 -12.11
C PRO A 456 24.18 2.89 -10.89
N SER A 457 22.91 2.47 -10.85
CA SER A 457 22.36 1.69 -9.74
C SER A 457 22.55 2.34 -8.35
N LEU A 458 22.73 3.67 -8.32
CA LEU A 458 22.88 4.50 -7.11
C LEU A 458 24.02 4.06 -6.18
N CYS A 459 25.14 3.58 -6.73
CA CYS A 459 26.34 3.34 -5.94
C CYS A 459 26.90 4.65 -5.36
N ALA A 460 27.40 4.62 -4.13
CA ALA A 460 28.04 5.77 -3.48
C ALA A 460 29.59 5.73 -3.58
N ASP A 461 30.11 4.55 -3.86
CA ASP A 461 31.49 4.20 -4.16
C ASP A 461 31.70 4.00 -5.67
N ASP A 462 32.79 3.36 -6.07
CA ASP A 462 33.22 3.31 -7.46
C ASP A 462 32.35 2.36 -8.33
N PRO A 463 31.79 2.84 -9.46
CA PRO A 463 30.93 2.04 -10.33
C PRO A 463 31.53 0.74 -10.88
N SER A 464 32.86 0.66 -11.00
CA SER A 464 33.54 -0.55 -11.50
C SER A 464 33.37 -1.78 -10.59
N THR A 465 33.12 -1.57 -9.29
CA THR A 465 33.04 -2.64 -8.29
C THR A 465 31.74 -2.64 -7.50
N SER A 466 30.93 -1.58 -7.59
CA SER A 466 29.69 -1.42 -6.83
C SER A 466 28.45 -1.40 -7.71
N PHE A 467 27.59 -2.39 -7.48
CA PHE A 467 26.33 -2.55 -8.23
C PHE A 467 25.08 -2.24 -7.40
N THR A 468 25.23 -1.93 -6.11
CA THR A 468 24.20 -1.47 -5.15
C THR A 468 22.75 -1.91 -5.49
N MET A 469 21.98 -1.12 -6.25
CA MET A 469 20.56 -1.41 -6.55
C MET A 469 20.30 -2.30 -7.77
N LYS A 470 21.31 -2.91 -8.39
CA LYS A 470 21.11 -3.76 -9.57
C LYS A 470 20.23 -4.98 -9.27
N GLY A 471 20.41 -5.62 -8.12
CA GLY A 471 19.54 -6.71 -7.67
C GLY A 471 18.12 -6.24 -7.35
N VAL A 472 18.00 -5.02 -6.82
CA VAL A 472 16.71 -4.39 -6.53
C VAL A 472 15.88 -4.16 -7.80
N ASP A 473 16.50 -3.73 -8.90
CA ASP A 473 15.82 -3.56 -10.20
C ASP A 473 15.22 -4.88 -10.71
N ILE A 474 15.97 -5.99 -10.56
CA ILE A 474 15.51 -7.34 -10.92
C ILE A 474 14.32 -7.76 -10.03
N SER A 475 14.41 -7.55 -8.72
CA SER A 475 13.30 -7.85 -7.79
C SER A 475 12.05 -7.03 -8.11
N MET A 476 12.21 -5.73 -8.38
CA MET A 476 11.10 -4.85 -8.78
C MET A 476 10.42 -5.32 -10.07
N ALA A 477 11.19 -5.83 -11.05
CA ALA A 477 10.64 -6.41 -12.28
C ALA A 477 9.85 -7.70 -12.01
N ALA A 478 10.34 -8.57 -11.12
CA ALA A 478 9.63 -9.78 -10.70
C ALA A 478 8.31 -9.44 -10.00
N TYR A 479 8.33 -8.54 -9.01
CA TYR A 479 7.13 -8.10 -8.29
C TYR A 479 6.09 -7.49 -9.23
N MET A 480 6.51 -6.61 -10.15
CA MET A 480 5.63 -5.99 -11.12
C MET A 480 5.01 -7.01 -12.08
N SER A 481 5.77 -8.03 -12.49
CA SER A 481 5.28 -9.07 -13.40
C SER A 481 4.20 -9.91 -12.75
N GLU A 482 4.41 -10.33 -11.49
CA GLU A 482 3.42 -11.07 -10.72
C GLU A 482 2.17 -10.21 -10.43
N LEU A 483 2.36 -8.95 -10.03
CA LEU A 483 1.26 -8.01 -9.80
C LEU A 483 0.43 -7.76 -11.06
N SER A 484 1.09 -7.70 -12.23
CA SER A 484 0.40 -7.57 -13.52
C SER A 484 -0.43 -8.80 -13.86
N PHE A 485 0.05 -10.00 -13.56
CA PHE A 485 -0.72 -11.23 -13.75
C PHE A 485 -1.95 -11.26 -12.84
N LEU A 486 -1.81 -10.83 -11.57
CA LEU A 486 -2.92 -10.79 -10.62
C LEU A 486 -4.01 -9.79 -11.01
N ALA A 487 -3.71 -8.76 -11.82
CA ALA A 487 -4.69 -7.78 -12.28
C ALA A 487 -5.78 -8.36 -13.20
N ASN A 488 -5.61 -9.60 -13.69
CA ASN A 488 -6.65 -10.28 -14.45
C ASN A 488 -7.94 -10.45 -13.61
N PRO A 489 -9.13 -10.33 -14.25
CA PRO A 489 -10.40 -10.55 -13.57
C PRO A 489 -10.57 -12.02 -13.16
N VAL A 490 -11.37 -12.22 -12.10
CA VAL A 490 -11.79 -13.54 -11.63
C VAL A 490 -13.21 -13.85 -12.08
N HIS A 491 -14.07 -12.84 -12.21
CA HIS A 491 -15.50 -13.03 -12.51
C HIS A 491 -15.79 -13.74 -13.84
N ASN A 492 -14.89 -13.67 -14.82
CA ASN A 492 -15.02 -14.37 -16.11
C ASN A 492 -14.75 -15.88 -16.01
N HIS A 493 -14.38 -16.38 -14.83
CA HIS A 493 -14.13 -17.80 -14.56
C HIS A 493 -15.30 -18.50 -13.83
N VAL A 494 -16.47 -17.85 -13.73
CA VAL A 494 -17.69 -18.42 -13.14
C VAL A 494 -18.04 -19.77 -13.76
N GLN A 495 -18.36 -20.74 -12.90
CA GLN A 495 -18.75 -22.10 -13.30
C GLN A 495 -20.18 -22.40 -12.86
N ASN A 496 -20.88 -23.23 -13.63
CA ASN A 496 -22.19 -23.75 -13.25
C ASN A 496 -22.03 -24.85 -12.18
N THR A 497 -22.77 -24.77 -11.08
CA THR A 497 -22.67 -25.71 -9.96
C THR A 497 -24.02 -25.90 -9.28
N GLU A 498 -24.04 -26.77 -8.26
CA GLU A 498 -25.20 -27.03 -7.39
C GLU A 498 -26.44 -27.42 -8.21
N MET A 499 -26.30 -28.53 -8.94
CA MET A 499 -27.33 -29.09 -9.82
C MET A 499 -27.85 -28.15 -10.91
N GLY A 500 -27.09 -27.10 -11.26
CA GLY A 500 -27.48 -26.12 -12.27
C GLY A 500 -28.17 -24.88 -11.70
N ASN A 501 -28.48 -24.85 -10.41
CA ASN A 501 -29.16 -23.74 -9.76
C ASN A 501 -28.26 -22.50 -9.63
N GLN A 502 -26.95 -22.70 -9.38
CA GLN A 502 -25.99 -21.61 -9.19
C GLN A 502 -25.16 -21.38 -10.47
N ALA A 503 -25.86 -21.26 -11.60
CA ALA A 503 -25.26 -21.00 -12.91
C ALA A 503 -24.52 -19.65 -13.00
N LEU A 504 -24.91 -18.69 -12.16
CA LEU A 504 -24.22 -17.42 -11.96
C LEU A 504 -23.79 -17.28 -10.50
N ASN A 505 -22.55 -16.85 -10.28
CA ASN A 505 -21.96 -16.62 -8.98
C ASN A 505 -20.93 -15.51 -9.04
N SER A 506 -20.57 -14.92 -7.90
CA SER A 506 -19.73 -13.72 -7.89
C SER A 506 -18.24 -14.02 -7.81
N LEU A 507 -17.85 -15.16 -7.23
CA LEU A 507 -16.46 -15.49 -6.87
C LEU A 507 -15.78 -14.43 -5.98
N ALA A 508 -16.57 -13.66 -5.22
CA ALA A 508 -16.09 -12.50 -4.47
C ALA A 508 -14.95 -12.83 -3.49
N LEU A 509 -15.06 -13.90 -2.70
CA LEU A 509 -14.00 -14.30 -1.78
C LEU A 509 -12.71 -14.69 -2.52
N VAL A 510 -12.80 -15.32 -3.69
CA VAL A 510 -11.63 -15.67 -4.51
C VAL A 510 -10.95 -14.41 -5.02
N SER A 511 -11.73 -13.46 -5.54
CA SER A 511 -11.21 -12.19 -6.04
C SER A 511 -10.59 -11.36 -4.91
N ALA A 512 -11.23 -11.29 -3.73
CA ALA A 512 -10.72 -10.58 -2.56
C ALA A 512 -9.38 -11.16 -2.08
N ARG A 513 -9.23 -12.49 -2.10
CA ARG A 513 -7.97 -13.18 -1.75
C ARG A 513 -6.82 -12.78 -2.65
N TYR A 514 -7.03 -12.74 -3.97
CA TYR A 514 -5.98 -12.29 -4.89
C TYR A 514 -5.67 -10.79 -4.76
N THR A 515 -6.64 -9.98 -4.36
CA THR A 515 -6.39 -8.57 -4.05
C THR A 515 -5.50 -8.39 -2.81
N HIS A 516 -5.58 -9.26 -1.81
CA HIS A 516 -4.61 -9.27 -0.70
C HIS A 516 -3.18 -9.62 -1.15
N THR A 517 -3.02 -10.58 -2.06
CA THR A 517 -1.70 -10.86 -2.65
C THR A 517 -1.17 -9.67 -3.45
N ALA A 518 -2.03 -8.95 -4.17
CA ALA A 518 -1.65 -7.72 -4.86
C ALA A 518 -1.20 -6.61 -3.89
N VAL A 519 -1.87 -6.48 -2.73
CA VAL A 519 -1.47 -5.56 -1.64
C VAL A 519 -0.07 -5.89 -1.12
N GLU A 520 0.24 -7.16 -0.93
CA GLU A 520 1.56 -7.61 -0.46
C GLU A 520 2.66 -7.25 -1.45
N LEU A 521 2.48 -7.58 -2.74
CA LEU A 521 3.44 -7.23 -3.79
C LEU A 521 3.64 -5.71 -3.90
N LEU A 522 2.55 -4.94 -3.87
CA LEU A 522 2.65 -3.49 -3.92
C LEU A 522 3.35 -2.92 -2.67
N SER A 523 3.16 -3.53 -1.51
CA SER A 523 3.87 -3.15 -0.27
C SER A 523 5.37 -3.42 -0.39
N LEU A 524 5.79 -4.56 -0.97
CA LEU A 524 7.18 -4.87 -1.27
C LEU A 524 7.80 -3.83 -2.23
N MET A 525 7.09 -3.51 -3.31
CA MET A 525 7.53 -2.51 -4.28
C MET A 525 7.65 -1.11 -3.66
N SER A 526 6.69 -0.73 -2.82
CA SER A 526 6.66 0.59 -2.17
C SER A 526 7.80 0.75 -1.16
N ALA A 527 8.05 -0.27 -0.33
CA ALA A 527 9.17 -0.27 0.62
C ALA A 527 10.53 -0.24 -0.10
N THR A 528 10.65 -1.03 -1.17
CA THR A 528 11.84 -1.07 -2.03
C THR A 528 12.12 0.28 -2.66
N TYR A 529 11.08 0.92 -3.24
CA TYR A 529 11.26 2.21 -3.88
C TYR A 529 11.55 3.33 -2.88
N LEU A 530 10.97 3.30 -1.66
CA LEU A 530 11.32 4.24 -0.60
C LEU A 530 12.80 4.16 -0.20
N TYR A 531 13.36 2.94 -0.13
CA TYR A 531 14.79 2.73 0.10
C TYR A 531 15.66 3.34 -1.01
N VAL A 532 15.29 3.07 -2.27
CA VAL A 532 15.96 3.62 -3.47
C VAL A 532 15.91 5.16 -3.47
N LEU A 533 14.76 5.74 -3.14
CA LEU A 533 14.57 7.19 -3.06
C LEU A 533 15.45 7.82 -1.99
N CYS A 534 15.51 7.24 -0.78
CA CYS A 534 16.37 7.77 0.28
C CYS A 534 17.85 7.74 -0.13
N GLN A 535 18.30 6.68 -0.79
CA GLN A 535 19.66 6.61 -1.34
C GLN A 535 19.90 7.69 -2.41
N ALA A 536 18.96 7.89 -3.34
CA ALA A 536 19.11 8.90 -4.37
C ALA A 536 19.15 10.32 -3.78
N LEU A 537 18.32 10.62 -2.78
CA LEU A 537 18.29 11.92 -2.12
C LEU A 537 19.59 12.21 -1.35
N ASP A 538 20.20 11.20 -0.73
CA ASP A 538 21.53 11.32 -0.13
C ASP A 538 22.59 11.70 -1.16
N LEU A 539 22.61 11.02 -2.31
CA LEU A 539 23.53 11.34 -3.41
C LEU A 539 23.28 12.74 -3.98
N ARG A 540 22.01 13.20 -4.05
CA ARG A 540 21.68 14.57 -4.45
C ARG A 540 22.21 15.60 -3.46
N ALA A 541 22.04 15.37 -2.17
CA ALA A 541 22.58 16.26 -1.14
C ALA A 541 24.11 16.38 -1.25
N MET A 542 24.80 15.25 -1.44
CA MET A 542 26.25 15.26 -1.72
C MET A 542 26.60 16.07 -2.96
N HIS A 543 25.86 15.93 -4.08
CA HIS A 543 26.11 16.73 -5.28
C HIS A 543 25.95 18.23 -5.02
N VAL A 544 24.89 18.66 -4.32
CA VAL A 544 24.66 20.09 -4.02
C VAL A 544 25.78 20.66 -3.15
N ILE A 545 26.19 19.94 -2.10
CA ILE A 545 27.29 20.35 -1.19
C ILE A 545 28.61 20.42 -1.95
N PHE A 546 28.88 19.40 -2.78
CA PHE A 546 30.10 19.35 -3.59
C PHE A 546 30.17 20.49 -4.59
N SER A 547 29.13 20.70 -5.40
CA SER A 547 29.10 21.75 -6.42
C SER A 547 29.33 23.14 -5.82
N GLY A 548 28.76 23.45 -4.66
CA GLY A 548 28.99 24.73 -3.99
C GLY A 548 30.45 24.95 -3.56
N THR A 549 31.11 23.91 -3.04
CA THR A 549 32.51 23.98 -2.61
C THR A 549 33.45 23.98 -3.80
N TRP A 550 33.23 23.06 -4.75
CA TRP A 550 34.05 22.88 -5.94
C TRP A 550 34.04 24.11 -6.84
N LYS A 551 32.88 24.77 -7.00
CA LYS A 551 32.77 26.03 -7.75
C LYS A 551 33.78 27.06 -7.24
N ARG A 552 33.69 27.41 -5.96
CA ARG A 552 34.55 28.44 -5.34
C ARG A 552 36.03 28.13 -5.55
N ASN A 553 36.42 26.90 -5.22
CA ASN A 553 37.78 26.41 -5.34
C ASN A 553 38.30 26.48 -6.78
N LEU A 554 37.48 26.05 -7.74
CA LEU A 554 37.86 26.08 -9.15
C LEU A 554 37.97 27.50 -9.68
N GLU A 555 37.06 28.41 -9.31
CA GLU A 555 37.13 29.81 -9.71
C GLU A 555 38.40 30.49 -9.15
N GLU A 556 38.75 30.26 -7.89
CA GLU A 556 39.99 30.76 -7.28
C GLU A 556 41.24 30.18 -7.97
N LEU A 557 41.22 28.88 -8.25
CA LEU A 557 42.33 28.22 -8.95
C LEU A 557 42.49 28.77 -10.36
N THR A 558 41.41 28.88 -11.14
CA THR A 558 41.43 29.46 -12.49
C THR A 558 42.00 30.88 -12.47
N ARG A 559 41.55 31.74 -11.55
CA ARG A 559 42.11 33.10 -11.41
C ARG A 559 43.61 33.04 -11.13
N SER A 560 44.04 32.26 -10.14
CA SER A 560 45.45 32.17 -9.76
C SER A 560 46.37 31.62 -10.86
N GLN A 561 45.86 30.72 -11.72
CA GLN A 561 46.65 30.09 -12.78
C GLN A 561 46.78 30.95 -14.03
N PHE A 562 45.77 31.77 -14.33
CA PHE A 562 45.71 32.55 -15.56
C PHE A 562 45.83 34.06 -15.33
N GLU A 563 46.06 34.49 -14.10
CA GLU A 563 46.44 35.87 -13.77
C GLU A 563 47.72 36.28 -14.52
N GLY A 564 47.69 37.45 -15.15
CA GLY A 564 48.80 37.96 -15.98
C GLY A 564 48.93 37.27 -17.35
N ILE A 565 48.08 36.29 -17.68
CA ILE A 565 47.96 35.70 -19.02
C ILE A 565 46.79 36.35 -19.77
N PHE A 566 45.61 36.43 -19.13
CA PHE A 566 44.44 37.11 -19.67
C PHE A 566 44.20 38.43 -18.94
N ASP A 567 43.59 39.39 -19.63
CA ASP A 567 43.03 40.55 -18.94
C ASP A 567 41.88 40.14 -18.00
N LYS A 568 41.53 41.05 -17.09
CA LYS A 568 40.54 40.78 -16.04
C LYS A 568 39.16 40.41 -16.59
N HIS A 569 38.72 41.01 -17.69
CA HIS A 569 37.39 40.75 -18.24
C HIS A 569 37.31 39.36 -18.87
N ILE A 570 38.33 39.00 -19.65
CA ILE A 570 38.45 37.69 -20.29
C ILE A 570 38.65 36.60 -19.25
N LEU A 571 39.42 36.87 -18.20
CA LEU A 571 39.62 35.93 -17.10
C LEU A 571 38.30 35.59 -16.40
N GLU A 572 37.45 36.57 -16.07
CA GLU A 572 36.14 36.28 -15.46
C GLU A 572 35.19 35.55 -16.42
N ARG A 573 35.24 35.84 -17.73
CA ARG A 573 34.52 35.06 -18.75
C ARG A 573 35.00 33.60 -18.77
N LEU A 574 36.32 33.38 -18.75
CA LEU A 574 36.92 32.04 -18.74
C LEU A 574 36.51 31.25 -17.51
N VAL A 575 36.53 31.89 -16.33
CA VAL A 575 36.07 31.30 -15.06
C VAL A 575 34.63 30.77 -15.20
N GLY A 576 33.72 31.58 -15.73
CA GLY A 576 32.33 31.17 -15.97
C GLY A 576 32.20 30.02 -16.97
N LEU A 577 32.94 30.06 -18.08
CA LEU A 577 32.91 29.02 -19.11
C LEU A 577 33.47 27.68 -18.60
N ILE A 578 34.57 27.70 -17.86
CA ILE A 578 35.14 26.50 -17.23
C ILE A 578 34.13 25.90 -16.27
N TRP A 579 33.53 26.71 -15.39
CA TRP A 579 32.53 26.21 -14.44
C TRP A 579 31.33 25.55 -15.14
N THR A 580 30.77 26.20 -16.16
CA THR A 580 29.66 25.65 -16.95
C THR A 580 30.04 24.31 -17.58
N HIS A 581 31.24 24.23 -18.17
CA HIS A 581 31.73 23.01 -18.81
C HIS A 581 31.91 21.87 -17.79
N VAL A 582 32.64 22.09 -16.70
CA VAL A 582 32.92 21.01 -15.73
C VAL A 582 31.66 20.56 -14.98
N SER A 583 30.71 21.47 -14.74
CA SER A 583 29.43 21.13 -14.10
C SER A 583 28.62 20.19 -14.99
N HIS A 584 28.60 20.46 -16.29
CA HIS A 584 27.92 19.61 -17.27
C HIS A 584 28.62 18.26 -17.45
N GLU A 585 29.96 18.24 -17.55
CA GLU A 585 30.72 16.99 -17.65
C GLU A 585 30.63 16.14 -16.37
N PHE A 586 30.55 16.77 -15.20
CA PHE A 586 30.29 16.06 -13.94
C PHE A 586 28.99 15.26 -14.02
N MET A 587 27.92 15.82 -14.59
CA MET A 587 26.65 15.10 -14.74
C MET A 587 26.71 13.96 -15.76
N LYS A 588 27.59 14.03 -16.77
CA LYS A 588 27.71 13.00 -17.82
C LYS A 588 28.62 11.83 -17.47
N THR A 589 29.58 12.07 -16.59
CA THR A 589 30.66 11.13 -16.29
C THR A 589 30.40 10.30 -15.02
N SER A 590 29.14 10.24 -14.55
CA SER A 590 28.75 9.49 -13.34
C SER A 590 28.96 7.97 -13.42
N ILE A 591 29.25 7.45 -14.62
CA ILE A 591 29.57 6.03 -14.86
C ILE A 591 31.05 5.68 -14.67
N MET A 592 31.90 6.67 -14.39
CA MET A 592 33.35 6.49 -14.21
C MET A 592 33.72 6.44 -12.73
N ASP A 593 34.74 5.66 -12.39
CA ASP A 593 35.39 5.68 -11.08
C ASP A 593 35.96 7.06 -10.77
N LEU A 594 35.97 7.44 -9.49
CA LEU A 594 36.15 8.83 -9.06
C LEU A 594 37.42 9.49 -9.62
N SER A 595 38.55 8.80 -9.53
CA SER A 595 39.86 9.31 -9.96
C SER A 595 39.89 9.55 -11.48
N ASP A 596 39.44 8.57 -12.26
CA ASP A 596 39.38 8.69 -13.73
C ASP A 596 38.33 9.71 -14.16
N ARG A 597 37.23 9.83 -13.42
CA ARG A 597 36.14 10.79 -13.64
C ARG A 597 36.67 12.21 -13.59
N PHE A 598 37.33 12.62 -12.49
CA PHE A 598 37.83 13.99 -12.38
C PHE A 598 38.98 14.27 -13.35
N LYS A 599 39.86 13.29 -13.59
CA LYS A 599 40.89 13.41 -14.62
C LYS A 599 40.27 13.70 -15.99
N SER A 600 39.21 12.99 -16.37
CA SER A 600 38.49 13.18 -17.63
C SER A 600 37.81 14.56 -17.71
N ILE A 601 37.06 14.94 -16.67
CA ILE A 601 36.36 16.24 -16.60
C ILE A 601 37.34 17.41 -16.73
N ILE A 602 38.42 17.40 -15.95
CA ILE A 602 39.38 18.50 -15.95
C ILE A 602 40.19 18.52 -17.25
N THR A 603 40.56 17.36 -17.80
CA THR A 603 41.25 17.29 -19.10
C THR A 603 40.39 17.86 -20.23
N SER A 604 39.08 17.57 -20.25
CA SER A 604 38.20 18.11 -21.29
C SER A 604 38.04 19.64 -21.22
N SER A 605 38.15 20.24 -20.02
CA SER A 605 38.10 21.70 -19.84
C SER A 605 39.26 22.46 -20.50
N GLN A 606 40.36 21.78 -20.86
CA GLN A 606 41.48 22.39 -21.59
C GLN A 606 41.04 22.96 -22.94
N THR A 607 40.04 22.34 -23.57
CA THR A 607 39.47 22.82 -24.84
C THR A 607 38.83 24.20 -24.69
N VAL A 608 38.13 24.45 -23.58
CA VAL A 608 37.53 25.76 -23.26
C VAL A 608 38.61 26.83 -23.15
N ILE A 609 39.71 26.51 -22.45
CA ILE A 609 40.84 27.45 -22.26
C ILE A 609 41.49 27.77 -23.61
N LEU A 610 41.71 26.75 -24.44
CA LEU A 610 42.30 26.92 -25.77
C LEU A 610 41.40 27.72 -26.70
N THR A 611 40.08 27.48 -26.70
CA THR A 611 39.12 28.26 -27.51
C THR A 611 39.13 29.73 -27.12
N VAL A 612 39.07 30.03 -25.81
CA VAL A 612 39.14 31.42 -25.34
C VAL A 612 40.48 32.05 -25.73
N TYR A 613 41.60 31.34 -25.54
CA TYR A 613 42.91 31.85 -25.97
C TYR A 613 42.97 32.14 -27.48
N GLN A 614 42.37 31.27 -28.30
CA GLN A 614 42.31 31.47 -29.75
C GLN A 614 41.52 32.72 -30.12
N GLU A 615 40.35 32.94 -29.52
CA GLU A 615 39.54 34.14 -29.75
C GLU A 615 40.34 35.43 -29.48
N VAL A 616 41.08 35.50 -28.36
CA VAL A 616 41.88 36.69 -28.00
C VAL A 616 43.09 36.90 -28.90
N THR A 617 43.72 35.81 -29.34
CA THR A 617 44.96 35.89 -30.14
C THR A 617 44.72 36.11 -31.62
N MET A 618 43.61 35.61 -32.17
CA MET A 618 43.22 35.82 -33.58
C MET A 618 42.67 37.22 -33.86
N GLU A 619 42.13 37.93 -32.85
CA GLU A 619 41.82 39.36 -32.97
C GLU A 619 43.07 40.22 -33.28
N ASN A 620 44.28 39.68 -33.06
CA ASN A 620 45.54 40.42 -33.16
C ASN A 620 46.56 39.86 -34.18
N SER A 621 46.29 38.77 -34.91
CA SER A 621 47.23 38.14 -35.87
C SER A 621 46.59 37.04 -36.74
N GLU A 622 47.01 36.91 -38.01
CA GLU A 622 46.58 35.82 -38.94
C GLU A 622 47.13 34.43 -38.57
N VAL A 623 48.12 34.35 -37.66
CA VAL A 623 48.76 33.09 -37.23
C VAL A 623 48.69 32.94 -35.72
N LEU A 624 48.18 31.79 -35.26
CA LEU A 624 48.14 31.44 -33.84
C LEU A 624 49.55 31.13 -33.32
N LYS A 625 50.08 31.97 -32.41
CA LYS A 625 51.31 31.66 -31.66
C LYS A 625 50.93 31.17 -30.27
N LEU A 626 51.16 29.89 -30.00
CA LEU A 626 50.90 29.30 -28.69
C LEU A 626 52.08 29.61 -27.75
N ASP A 627 51.86 30.44 -26.73
CA ASP A 627 52.89 30.79 -25.75
C ASP A 627 53.16 29.59 -24.81
N ALA A 628 54.45 29.26 -24.61
CA ALA A 628 54.88 28.23 -23.66
C ALA A 628 54.39 28.49 -22.22
N LYS A 629 54.20 29.77 -21.84
CA LYS A 629 53.61 30.16 -20.55
C LYS A 629 52.16 29.67 -20.41
N VAL A 630 51.39 29.76 -21.49
CA VAL A 630 49.98 29.33 -21.53
C VAL A 630 49.88 27.81 -21.44
N LEU A 631 50.72 27.08 -22.19
CA LEU A 631 50.80 25.63 -22.10
C LEU A 631 51.17 25.15 -20.68
N LYS A 632 52.14 25.81 -20.05
CA LYS A 632 52.54 25.50 -18.66
C LYS A 632 51.40 25.78 -17.67
N ALA A 633 50.66 26.88 -17.85
CA ALA A 633 49.50 27.21 -17.02
C ALA A 633 48.36 26.19 -17.20
N ILE A 634 48.07 25.76 -18.43
CA ILE A 634 47.07 24.72 -18.72
C ILE A 634 47.43 23.39 -18.05
N GLU A 635 48.69 22.97 -18.14
CA GLU A 635 49.15 21.72 -17.53
C GLU A 635 49.11 21.80 -15.99
N SER A 636 49.57 22.92 -15.42
CA SER A 636 49.52 23.15 -13.97
C SER A 636 48.08 23.21 -13.45
N PHE A 637 47.19 23.90 -14.16
CA PHE A 637 45.76 23.93 -13.88
C PHE A 637 45.17 22.52 -13.90
N ARG A 638 45.42 21.73 -14.95
CA ARG A 638 44.91 20.36 -15.07
C ARG A 638 45.30 19.50 -13.87
N MET A 639 46.59 19.48 -13.53
CA MET A 639 47.10 18.66 -12.44
C MET A 639 46.50 19.07 -11.09
N ARG A 640 46.50 20.38 -10.79
CA ARG A 640 46.00 20.90 -9.51
C ARG A 640 44.48 20.73 -9.37
N ALA A 641 43.72 21.10 -10.40
CA ALA A 641 42.26 21.02 -10.37
C ALA A 641 41.76 19.57 -10.27
N THR A 642 42.47 18.61 -10.89
CA THR A 642 42.14 17.18 -10.76
C THR A 642 42.32 16.68 -9.33
N VAL A 643 43.50 16.91 -8.74
CA VAL A 643 43.82 16.48 -7.37
C VAL A 643 42.89 17.15 -6.36
N GLU A 644 42.61 18.43 -6.54
CA GLU A 644 41.73 19.19 -5.64
C GLU A 644 40.26 18.71 -5.71
N ALA A 645 39.74 18.45 -6.91
CA ALA A 645 38.38 17.94 -7.08
C ALA A 645 38.21 16.53 -6.49
N ASP A 646 39.17 15.63 -6.76
CA ASP A 646 39.19 14.28 -6.22
C ASP A 646 39.25 14.28 -4.68
N TYR A 647 40.18 15.05 -4.11
CA TYR A 647 40.31 15.19 -2.67
C TYR A 647 39.06 15.80 -2.02
N ALA A 648 38.50 16.86 -2.61
CA ALA A 648 37.31 17.52 -2.10
C ALA A 648 36.09 16.59 -2.10
N PHE A 649 35.88 15.82 -3.17
CA PHE A 649 34.77 14.87 -3.26
C PHE A 649 34.98 13.70 -2.29
N SER A 650 36.17 13.11 -2.25
CA SER A 650 36.50 12.00 -1.34
C SER A 650 36.32 12.41 0.13
N SER A 651 36.78 13.61 0.49
CA SER A 651 36.64 14.17 1.84
C SER A 651 35.18 14.50 2.18
N LEU A 652 34.38 14.95 1.21
CA LEU A 652 32.95 15.13 1.41
C LEU A 652 32.25 13.78 1.62
N ARG A 653 32.54 12.79 0.76
CA ARG A 653 31.94 11.45 0.84
C ARG A 653 32.20 10.80 2.19
N ALA A 654 33.45 10.83 2.67
CA ALA A 654 33.79 10.30 3.99
C ALA A 654 32.98 10.96 5.11
N ARG A 655 32.94 12.30 5.15
CA ARG A 655 32.16 13.05 6.17
C ARG A 655 30.65 12.80 6.06
N TYR A 656 30.11 12.71 4.85
CA TYR A 656 28.69 12.48 4.63
C TYR A 656 28.29 11.04 5.01
N PHE A 657 29.19 10.06 4.86
CA PHE A 657 28.96 8.69 5.33
C PHE A 657 28.89 8.58 6.85
N ASP A 658 29.52 9.49 7.59
CA ASP A 658 29.47 9.50 9.06
C ASP A 658 28.13 10.03 9.59
N ASP A 659 27.57 11.06 8.95
CA ASP A 659 26.25 11.60 9.28
C ASP A 659 25.49 12.07 8.03
N PRO A 660 24.81 11.15 7.31
CA PRO A 660 24.06 11.50 6.12
C PRO A 660 22.80 12.29 6.50
N ASP A 661 22.63 13.47 5.87
CA ASP A 661 21.45 14.32 6.04
C ASP A 661 21.10 15.10 4.77
N ALA A 662 20.07 14.62 4.07
CA ALA A 662 19.51 15.29 2.90
C ALA A 662 18.45 16.35 3.25
N THR A 663 17.94 16.39 4.50
CA THR A 663 16.76 17.17 4.89
C THR A 663 16.78 18.67 4.56
N PRO A 664 17.94 19.38 4.52
CA PRO A 664 18.00 20.80 4.17
C PRO A 664 17.58 21.13 2.73
N TYR A 665 17.48 20.13 1.86
CA TYR A 665 17.17 20.26 0.44
C TYR A 665 15.79 19.71 0.07
N LEU A 666 15.17 18.93 0.97
CA LEU A 666 13.95 18.19 0.68
C LEU A 666 12.69 19.03 0.90
N GLY A 667 11.67 18.74 0.08
CA GLY A 667 10.29 19.18 0.26
C GLY A 667 9.64 18.56 1.50
N ALA A 668 8.44 19.03 1.83
CA ALA A 668 7.74 18.67 3.07
C ALA A 668 7.57 17.15 3.26
N ALA A 669 7.03 16.45 2.26
CA ALA A 669 6.77 15.02 2.38
C ALA A 669 8.06 14.19 2.37
N SER A 670 8.98 14.51 1.46
CA SER A 670 10.28 13.81 1.36
C SER A 670 11.09 13.95 2.64
N ARG A 671 11.10 15.14 3.26
CA ARG A 671 11.76 15.36 4.55
C ARG A 671 11.19 14.45 5.64
N ARG A 672 9.86 14.36 5.75
CA ARG A 672 9.19 13.51 6.73
C ARG A 672 9.56 12.04 6.54
N MET A 673 9.44 11.54 5.32
CA MET A 673 9.75 10.14 5.00
C MET A 673 11.22 9.81 5.19
N TYR A 674 12.11 10.70 4.74
CA TYR A 674 13.55 10.53 4.89
C TYR A 674 13.96 10.48 6.38
N VAL A 675 13.44 11.38 7.21
CA VAL A 675 13.69 11.37 8.67
C VAL A 675 13.16 10.08 9.30
N PHE A 676 11.95 9.64 8.92
CA PHE A 676 11.40 8.40 9.43
C PHE A 676 12.30 7.19 9.08
N VAL A 677 12.76 7.08 7.83
CA VAL A 677 13.64 5.98 7.39
C VAL A 677 15.02 6.06 8.04
N ARG A 678 15.71 7.22 7.94
CA ARG A 678 17.10 7.38 8.41
C ARG A 678 17.23 7.45 9.92
N ARG A 679 16.26 8.05 10.62
CA ARG A 679 16.37 8.33 12.06
C ARG A 679 15.46 7.43 12.91
N ALA A 680 14.19 7.28 12.55
CA ALA A 680 13.26 6.47 13.34
C ALA A 680 13.48 4.96 13.13
N LEU A 681 13.54 4.51 11.87
CA LEU A 681 13.83 3.12 11.52
C LEU A 681 15.33 2.78 11.52
N LYS A 682 16.19 3.80 11.57
CA LYS A 682 17.66 3.68 11.56
C LYS A 682 18.20 2.91 10.34
N VAL A 683 17.55 3.04 9.20
CA VAL A 683 18.02 2.47 7.93
C VAL A 683 19.13 3.37 7.37
N PRO A 684 20.40 2.95 7.32
CA PRO A 684 21.50 3.81 6.93
C PRO A 684 21.51 4.10 5.42
N MET A 685 22.24 5.15 5.02
CA MET A 685 22.68 5.30 3.63
C MET A 685 23.60 4.13 3.27
N HIS A 686 23.42 3.54 2.09
CA HIS A 686 24.27 2.45 1.63
C HIS A 686 25.58 3.01 1.08
N LYS A 687 26.70 2.63 1.71
CA LYS A 687 28.05 3.13 1.44
C LYS A 687 28.77 2.36 0.34
N GLY A 688 28.17 1.29 -0.16
CA GLY A 688 28.71 0.47 -1.24
C GLY A 688 29.23 -0.87 -0.75
N VAL A 689 30.34 -1.35 -1.33
CA VAL A 689 30.90 -2.68 -1.01
C VAL A 689 31.26 -2.83 0.47
N ILE A 690 31.63 -1.75 1.14
CA ILE A 690 31.98 -1.75 2.58
C ILE A 690 30.82 -2.20 3.51
N ASP A 691 29.57 -2.05 3.05
CA ASP A 691 28.39 -2.48 3.81
C ASP A 691 28.07 -3.96 3.63
N HIS A 692 28.78 -4.68 2.76
CA HIS A 692 28.57 -6.12 2.57
C HIS A 692 28.94 -6.89 3.85
N PRO A 693 28.01 -7.67 4.45
CA PRO A 693 28.26 -8.38 5.70
C PRO A 693 29.07 -9.66 5.47
N THR A 694 30.34 -9.54 5.07
CA THR A 694 31.26 -10.68 4.99
C THR A 694 31.83 -11.01 6.38
N PRO A 695 31.68 -12.24 6.89
CA PRO A 695 32.37 -12.66 8.10
C PRO A 695 33.88 -12.60 7.89
N VAL A 696 34.60 -11.91 8.78
CA VAL A 696 36.06 -11.91 8.76
C VAL A 696 36.54 -13.25 9.32
N ALA A 697 37.34 -14.00 8.54
CA ALA A 697 37.96 -15.23 9.05
C ALA A 697 38.94 -14.90 10.19
N GLU A 698 39.05 -15.79 11.20
CA GLU A 698 40.08 -15.64 12.23
C GLU A 698 41.47 -15.51 11.55
N PRO A 699 42.31 -14.55 11.98
CA PRO A 699 43.56 -14.28 11.29
C PRO A 699 44.51 -15.47 11.41
N THR A 700 44.63 -16.29 10.37
CA THR A 700 45.74 -17.23 10.20
C THR A 700 46.97 -16.46 9.74
N GLY A 701 47.71 -15.89 10.70
CA GLY A 701 49.09 -15.45 10.51
C GLY A 701 49.31 -14.17 9.68
N THR A 702 49.91 -13.17 10.33
CA THR A 702 50.74 -12.10 9.74
C THR A 702 50.15 -11.28 8.58
N SER A 703 49.08 -10.52 8.83
CA SER A 703 48.91 -9.19 8.21
C SER A 703 47.90 -8.35 8.99
N PRO A 704 48.19 -7.07 9.33
CA PRO A 704 47.24 -6.21 10.02
C PRO A 704 46.33 -5.54 8.97
N GLN A 705 45.20 -6.16 8.63
CA GLN A 705 44.06 -5.37 8.14
C GLN A 705 43.32 -4.80 9.35
N PRO A 706 42.73 -3.59 9.26
CA PRO A 706 41.97 -3.01 10.36
C PRO A 706 40.80 -3.95 10.64
N SER A 707 40.90 -4.69 11.74
CA SER A 707 39.87 -5.62 12.17
C SER A 707 38.64 -4.79 12.57
N GLU A 708 37.61 -4.76 11.73
CA GLU A 708 36.26 -4.40 12.18
C GLU A 708 35.93 -5.25 13.40
N LYS A 709 35.44 -4.64 14.48
CA LYS A 709 35.13 -5.38 15.70
C LYS A 709 34.01 -6.38 15.39
N PRO A 710 34.02 -7.60 15.95
CA PRO A 710 32.96 -8.58 15.70
C PRO A 710 31.52 -8.04 15.93
N GLN A 711 31.36 -7.12 16.88
CA GLN A 711 30.09 -6.44 17.16
C GLN A 711 29.58 -5.53 16.02
N ASP A 712 30.47 -5.00 15.18
CA ASP A 712 30.09 -4.13 14.06
C ASP A 712 29.54 -4.95 12.88
N ILE A 713 30.00 -6.20 12.70
CA ILE A 713 29.55 -7.11 11.63
C ILE A 713 28.12 -7.61 11.89
N ASP A 714 27.80 -7.98 13.13
CA ASP A 714 26.45 -8.45 13.52
C ASP A 714 25.37 -7.36 13.35
N SER A 715 25.78 -6.10 13.25
CA SER A 715 24.89 -4.96 13.00
C SER A 715 24.61 -4.71 11.51
N LYS A 716 25.44 -5.23 10.60
CA LYS A 716 25.28 -5.06 9.15
C LYS A 716 24.12 -5.93 8.64
N LYS A 717 23.35 -5.39 7.68
CA LYS A 717 22.28 -6.12 6.98
C LYS A 717 22.51 -6.08 5.48
N THR A 718 22.01 -7.09 4.79
CA THR A 718 21.90 -7.04 3.32
C THR A 718 20.94 -5.92 2.90
N ILE A 719 21.02 -5.48 1.64
CA ILE A 719 20.06 -4.53 1.06
C ILE A 719 18.62 -5.01 1.28
N GLY A 720 18.34 -6.29 1.02
CA GLY A 720 17.04 -6.90 1.29
C GLY A 720 16.63 -6.80 2.76
N GLY A 721 17.56 -7.03 3.69
CA GLY A 721 17.31 -6.87 5.13
C GLY A 721 16.94 -5.45 5.55
N TRP A 722 17.53 -4.42 4.92
CA TRP A 722 17.14 -3.02 5.16
C TRP A 722 15.79 -2.66 4.54
N ILE A 723 15.50 -3.16 3.34
CA ILE A 723 14.18 -3.02 2.72
C ILE A 723 13.11 -3.68 3.59
N SER A 724 13.40 -4.85 4.18
CA SER A 724 12.50 -5.55 5.10
C SER A 724 12.12 -4.70 6.32
N VAL A 725 13.04 -3.91 6.87
CA VAL A 725 12.71 -3.00 8.00
C VAL A 725 11.64 -1.97 7.59
N ILE A 726 11.74 -1.43 6.37
CA ILE A 726 10.75 -0.48 5.84
C ILE A 726 9.43 -1.20 5.55
N TYR A 727 9.50 -2.39 4.96
CA TYR A 727 8.33 -3.23 4.70
C TYR A 727 7.57 -3.56 5.99
N ASP A 728 8.28 -3.96 7.06
CA ASP A 728 7.68 -4.24 8.36
C ASP A 728 7.03 -2.98 8.94
N ALA A 729 7.67 -1.82 8.84
CA ALA A 729 7.09 -0.55 9.28
C ALA A 729 5.79 -0.21 8.53
N LEU A 730 5.72 -0.51 7.23
CA LEU A 730 4.52 -0.38 6.40
C LEU A 730 3.42 -1.35 6.84
N ARG A 731 3.73 -2.64 7.00
CA ARG A 731 2.74 -3.68 7.34
C ARG A 731 2.26 -3.63 8.79
N THR A 732 3.06 -3.08 9.71
CA THR A 732 2.69 -2.88 11.12
C THR A 732 1.91 -1.58 11.38
N GLY A 733 1.84 -0.69 10.38
CA GLY A 733 1.09 0.57 10.48
C GLY A 733 1.90 1.78 10.94
N SER A 734 3.14 1.61 11.42
CA SER A 734 3.95 2.75 11.91
C SER A 734 4.32 3.75 10.82
N LEU A 735 4.50 3.30 9.56
CA LEU A 735 4.72 4.18 8.42
C LEU A 735 3.41 4.87 7.97
N ILE A 736 2.24 4.27 8.23
CA ILE A 736 0.94 4.82 7.83
C ILE A 736 0.67 6.15 8.54
N ASP A 737 1.08 6.30 9.80
CA ASP A 737 1.02 7.59 10.50
C ASP A 737 1.73 8.70 9.71
N GLN A 738 2.91 8.42 9.14
CA GLN A 738 3.65 9.42 8.35
C GLN A 738 2.93 9.73 7.04
N ILE A 739 2.33 8.73 6.39
CA ILE A 739 1.59 8.89 5.14
C ILE A 739 0.37 9.79 5.37
N VAL A 740 -0.42 9.49 6.41
CA VAL A 740 -1.62 10.26 6.74
C VAL A 740 -1.29 11.71 7.10
N GLU A 741 -0.20 11.94 7.85
CA GLU A 741 0.23 13.31 8.15
C GLU A 741 0.69 14.07 6.89
N CYS A 742 1.35 13.42 5.92
CA CYS A 742 1.62 14.04 4.61
C CYS A 742 0.32 14.47 3.90
N LEU A 743 -0.73 13.63 3.93
CA LEU A 743 -2.01 13.95 3.30
C LEU A 743 -2.75 15.09 4.03
N LYS A 744 -2.75 15.09 5.37
CA LYS A 744 -3.33 16.18 6.16
C LYS A 744 -2.66 17.51 5.85
N GLU A 745 -1.33 17.53 5.81
CA GLU A 745 -0.58 18.71 5.41
C GLU A 745 -0.89 19.12 3.97
N ALA A 746 -1.04 18.17 3.04
CA ALA A 746 -1.38 18.51 1.66
C ALA A 746 -2.77 19.15 1.52
N THR A 747 -3.79 18.60 2.22
CA THR A 747 -5.17 19.08 2.18
C THR A 747 -5.37 20.46 2.80
N GLN A 748 -4.49 20.87 3.72
CA GLN A 748 -4.50 22.21 4.33
C GLN A 748 -3.96 23.31 3.39
N TYR A 749 -3.32 22.95 2.26
CA TYR A 749 -2.71 23.90 1.33
C TYR A 749 -3.30 23.76 -0.09
N PRO A 750 -4.57 24.13 -0.30
CA PRO A 750 -5.17 24.12 -1.63
C PRO A 750 -4.54 25.22 -2.49
N GLY A 751 -3.50 24.86 -3.26
CA GLY A 751 -3.09 25.58 -4.47
C GLY A 751 -2.64 27.03 -4.31
N ALA A 752 -1.91 27.40 -3.25
CA ALA A 752 -1.30 28.73 -3.19
C ALA A 752 -0.04 28.79 -4.08
N VAL A 753 -0.23 29.02 -5.39
CA VAL A 753 0.72 29.83 -6.16
C VAL A 753 -0.03 31.10 -6.54
N LYS A 754 0.19 32.16 -5.76
CA LYS A 754 -0.17 33.52 -6.15
C LYS A 754 0.82 34.04 -7.17
#